data_AF-A0A498CHI9-F1
#
_entry.id   AF-A0A498CHI9-F1
#
_cell.length_a   1.000
_cell.length_b   1.000
_cell.length_c   1.000
_cell.angle_alpha   90.00
_cell.angle_beta   90.00
_cell.angle_gamma   90.00
#
_symmetry.space_group_name_H-M   'P 1'
#
loop_
_entity.id
_entity.type
_entity.pdbx_description
1 polymer ?
#
loop_
_entity_poly.entity_id
_entity_poly.type
_entity_poly.pdbx_seq_one_letter_code
_entity_poly.pdbx_strand_id
1 'polypeptide(L)'
;MLAASKGHVDLCRLILEHSLEIERLALQKNVDSAATLDGARSNERVGVADNSAQMPATDSTPSSSPEGHEFEPEFFAAWEEEVATEVPMEDPTLRSTIQVVQEVISKHVIVDNDEDWNDLAKQLPSHAEISLIRELNHSSTHALFEAVVHRGQVEGNFSSQDLEVISREIKGDENGDLLRQLTILMGQIDAVPEEDDGWLLPLHLQQDSEPTSDSDIGELEQYMQDLSSTTNDPYFHFAKIAQSSVLLDRMGEERIGLLLDLSLKDAYRAIAESPHAVASIAGLATDFERGRVSVGQISHISSEDDERASDLLDASDDADDDVPLARPVTGLNLSDMLDRARCVCFAFQESPDNQGLARNALAAVSALELSSSTVKRFDKEFDAAGCTSALLRRAVQRLSRLELEMFHANVRLAVHVADSHAWSTLSRMDRIQESLIGLLKAIDRFDYARGNKFSTYAMWWLKQSVGRAIGDTARVIRLPIHVMEKINKVSKAVRILREESFDDMRAEDIAKNCDLSVGDVAKLMNVAHDAVSWDQQHEIADLVLATPDTFQSPEEVTDVYLRKRAIDECLSALGSKEAEVIRHRFGLIDGNDKTLEEVGQIFGVTRERIRQIEAKALRLMRHPARRLRELVNGKPEADDAAEQ
;
A
#
# COMPACT_ATOMS: atom_id res chain seq x y z
N MET A 1 11.34 -1.51 4.56
CA MET A 1 12.04 -1.28 3.27
C MET A 1 11.14 -0.61 2.23
N LEU A 2 9.85 -0.96 2.12
CA LEU A 2 8.88 -0.31 1.22
C LEU A 2 8.69 1.21 1.48
N ALA A 3 8.68 1.65 2.74
CA ALA A 3 8.64 3.08 3.06
C ALA A 3 9.88 3.85 2.56
N ALA A 4 11.05 3.21 2.59
CA ALA A 4 12.30 3.78 2.08
C ALA A 4 12.30 3.84 0.55
N SER A 5 11.78 2.82 -0.13
CA SER A 5 11.67 2.81 -1.60
C SER A 5 10.66 3.83 -2.13
N LYS A 6 9.61 4.15 -1.37
CA LYS A 6 8.64 5.22 -1.68
C LYS A 6 9.12 6.64 -1.31
N GLY A 7 10.34 6.78 -0.77
CA GLY A 7 10.91 8.09 -0.42
C GLY A 7 10.33 8.71 0.86
N HIS A 8 9.67 7.93 1.72
CA HIS A 8 9.20 8.41 3.03
C HIS A 8 10.34 8.43 4.05
N VAL A 9 11.33 9.29 3.81
CA VAL A 9 12.54 9.44 4.63
C VAL A 9 12.19 9.83 6.07
N ASP A 10 11.17 10.67 6.28
CA ASP A 10 10.74 11.09 7.61
C ASP A 10 10.10 9.94 8.41
N LEU A 11 9.41 8.99 7.75
CA LEU A 11 8.88 7.80 8.39
C LEU A 11 10.02 6.85 8.79
N CYS A 12 10.98 6.61 7.89
CA CYS A 12 12.15 5.80 8.23
C CYS A 12 12.97 6.42 9.36
N ARG A 13 13.09 7.76 9.39
CA ARG A 13 13.77 8.49 10.45
C ARG A 13 13.01 8.44 11.77
N LEU A 14 11.70 8.64 11.76
CA LEU A 14 10.84 8.45 12.94
C LEU A 14 10.95 7.01 13.44
N ILE A 15 10.80 5.99 12.59
CA ILE A 15 10.93 4.58 12.99
C ILE A 15 12.31 4.28 13.60
N LEU A 16 13.40 4.82 13.04
CA LEU A 16 14.76 4.63 13.54
C LEU A 16 15.05 5.41 14.83
N GLU A 17 14.65 6.68 14.91
CA GLU A 17 14.76 7.51 16.11
C GLU A 17 13.91 6.91 17.24
N HIS A 18 12.73 6.37 16.92
CA HIS A 18 11.85 5.70 17.88
C HIS A 18 12.32 4.31 18.28
N SER A 19 12.94 3.52 17.40
CA SER A 19 13.57 2.26 17.84
C SER A 19 14.66 2.53 18.89
N LEU A 20 15.39 3.65 18.78
CA LEU A 20 16.43 4.07 19.71
C LEU A 20 15.89 4.70 21.01
N GLU A 21 14.81 5.50 20.95
CA GLU A 21 14.15 6.03 22.15
C GLU A 21 13.43 4.95 22.96
N ILE A 22 12.88 3.94 22.28
CA ILE A 22 12.19 2.82 22.92
C ILE A 22 13.18 1.86 23.59
N GLU A 23 14.36 1.60 23.02
CA GLU A 23 15.45 0.91 23.72
C GLU A 23 15.88 1.64 24.99
N ARG A 24 15.97 2.98 24.95
CA ARG A 24 16.28 3.79 26.15
C ARG A 24 15.20 3.72 27.22
N LEU A 25 13.92 3.71 26.83
CA LEU A 25 12.79 3.56 27.75
C LEU A 25 12.67 2.13 28.31
N ALA A 26 13.01 1.11 27.51
CA ALA A 26 13.08 -0.28 27.97
C ALA A 26 14.24 -0.48 28.96
N LEU A 27 15.40 0.16 28.72
CA LEU A 27 16.53 0.19 29.65
C LEU A 27 16.19 0.95 30.94
N GLN A 28 15.48 2.08 30.87
CA GLN A 28 15.00 2.80 32.06
C GLN A 28 13.98 1.99 32.87
N LYS A 29 13.02 1.31 32.22
CA LYS A 29 12.08 0.43 32.92
C LYS A 29 12.78 -0.72 33.64
N ASN A 30 13.87 -1.28 33.09
CA ASN A 30 14.66 -2.31 33.80
C ASN A 30 15.36 -1.77 35.07
N VAL A 31 15.75 -0.49 35.08
CA VAL A 31 16.33 0.18 36.26
C VAL A 31 15.24 0.51 37.30
N ASP A 32 14.07 0.97 36.86
CA ASP A 32 12.95 1.28 37.76
C ASP A 32 12.31 0.02 38.35
N SER A 33 12.24 -1.08 37.58
CA SER A 33 11.76 -2.39 38.05
C SER A 33 12.66 -2.99 39.13
N ALA A 34 13.97 -2.70 39.08
CA ALA A 34 14.92 -3.09 40.12
C ALA A 34 14.82 -2.21 41.39
N ALA A 35 14.28 -0.98 41.27
CA ALA A 35 14.13 -0.05 42.38
C ALA A 35 12.77 -0.15 43.11
N THR A 36 11.75 -0.78 42.52
CA THR A 36 10.39 -0.87 43.08
C THR A 36 10.07 -2.15 43.87
N LEU A 37 11.07 -3.01 44.16
CA LEU A 37 10.86 -4.23 44.94
C LEU A 37 10.88 -4.03 46.47
N ASP A 38 11.02 -2.80 46.96
CA ASP A 38 11.04 -2.50 48.40
C ASP A 38 10.08 -1.34 48.74
N GLY A 39 8.79 -1.64 48.88
CA GLY A 39 7.78 -0.58 49.06
C GLY A 39 6.32 -1.02 49.23
N ALA A 40 6.07 -1.82 50.25
CA ALA A 40 4.83 -1.94 51.06
C ALA A 40 3.44 -1.63 50.44
N ARG A 41 2.57 -2.66 50.56
CA ARG A 41 1.10 -2.60 50.66
C ARG A 41 0.60 -1.55 51.66
N SER A 42 -0.38 -0.73 51.29
CA SER A 42 -1.49 -0.33 52.18
C SER A 42 -2.67 0.25 51.39
N ASN A 43 -3.88 -0.19 51.78
CA ASN A 43 -5.18 0.29 51.34
C ASN A 43 -5.41 1.77 51.66
N GLU A 44 -6.21 2.46 50.83
CA GLU A 44 -7.29 3.29 51.37
C GLU A 44 -8.42 3.50 50.34
N ARG A 45 -9.64 3.10 50.75
CA ARG A 45 -10.91 3.43 50.11
C ARG A 45 -11.26 4.87 50.51
N VAL A 46 -11.63 5.70 49.54
CA VAL A 46 -12.31 6.98 49.81
C VAL A 46 -13.64 6.99 49.06
N GLY A 47 -14.71 7.18 49.82
CA GLY A 47 -16.10 7.09 49.38
C GLY A 47 -16.55 8.30 48.56
N VAL A 48 -17.47 8.05 47.65
CA VAL A 48 -18.22 9.07 46.91
C VAL A 48 -19.54 9.32 47.65
N ALA A 49 -19.76 10.57 48.03
CA ALA A 49 -20.99 11.05 48.64
C ALA A 49 -21.99 11.47 47.56
N ASP A 50 -23.26 11.16 47.80
CA ASP A 50 -24.44 11.66 47.09
C ASP A 50 -24.49 13.19 47.06
N ASN A 51 -24.88 13.76 45.92
CA ASN A 51 -25.58 15.04 45.89
C ASN A 51 -26.49 15.15 44.67
N SER A 52 -27.78 15.15 44.98
CA SER A 52 -28.93 15.38 44.12
C SER A 52 -29.30 16.87 44.09
N ALA A 53 -29.45 17.45 42.90
CA ALA A 53 -30.23 18.68 42.62
C ALA A 53 -30.33 18.88 41.09
N GLN A 54 -31.51 18.64 40.50
CA GLN A 54 -32.45 19.66 40.00
C GLN A 54 -32.05 20.37 38.70
N MET A 55 -32.70 19.98 37.60
CA MET A 55 -32.81 20.75 36.36
C MET A 55 -34.07 21.65 36.41
N PRO A 56 -34.02 22.90 35.93
CA PRO A 56 -35.22 23.70 35.72
C PRO A 56 -35.80 23.47 34.32
N ALA A 57 -37.13 23.50 34.24
CA ALA A 57 -37.91 23.54 33.01
C ALA A 57 -37.76 24.90 32.29
N THR A 58 -37.73 24.90 30.96
CA THR A 58 -38.01 26.10 30.17
C THR A 58 -38.96 25.77 29.02
N ASP A 59 -39.98 26.62 28.92
CA ASP A 59 -41.09 26.60 27.97
C ASP A 59 -40.64 26.88 26.54
N SER A 60 -41.36 26.25 25.62
CA SER A 60 -41.27 26.45 24.18
C SER A 60 -42.14 27.65 23.75
N THR A 61 -41.55 28.57 23.00
CA THR A 61 -42.26 29.55 22.16
C THR A 61 -41.79 29.39 20.72
N PRO A 62 -42.69 29.40 19.71
CA PRO A 62 -42.31 29.19 18.32
C PRO A 62 -41.84 30.51 17.69
N SER A 63 -40.72 30.48 16.97
CA SER A 63 -40.29 31.60 16.11
C SER A 63 -40.21 31.13 14.66
N SER A 64 -40.88 31.88 13.81
CA SER A 64 -40.99 31.78 12.35
C SER A 64 -39.65 31.80 11.61
N SER A 65 -39.51 30.95 10.60
CA SER A 65 -38.50 31.02 9.54
C SER A 65 -38.81 32.13 8.53
N PRO A 66 -37.79 32.76 7.91
CA PRO A 66 -37.92 33.44 6.63
C PRO A 66 -37.44 32.57 5.45
N GLU A 67 -38.05 32.83 4.31
CA GLU A 67 -38.00 32.13 3.03
C GLU A 67 -36.66 32.25 2.27
N GLY A 68 -36.41 31.25 1.41
CA GLY A 68 -35.86 31.48 0.07
C GLY A 68 -34.47 30.93 -0.23
N HIS A 69 -34.39 29.73 -0.83
CA HIS A 69 -33.78 29.53 -2.16
C HIS A 69 -34.11 28.12 -2.69
N GLU A 70 -34.69 28.09 -3.89
CA GLU A 70 -35.21 26.91 -4.60
C GLU A 70 -34.06 25.98 -5.04
N PHE A 71 -34.18 24.69 -4.71
CA PHE A 71 -33.35 23.59 -5.22
C PHE A 71 -34.26 22.61 -5.99
N GLU A 72 -33.82 22.19 -7.18
CA GLU A 72 -34.61 21.45 -8.16
C GLU A 72 -35.02 20.03 -7.68
N PRO A 73 -36.23 19.52 -8.03
CA PRO A 73 -36.87 18.39 -7.35
C PRO A 73 -36.84 17.06 -8.14
N GLU A 74 -35.81 16.73 -8.91
CA GLU A 74 -35.80 15.46 -9.67
C GLU A 74 -35.30 14.25 -8.87
N PHE A 75 -34.67 14.46 -7.70
CA PHE A 75 -34.16 13.36 -6.86
C PHE A 75 -35.24 12.68 -5.99
N PHE A 76 -36.32 13.38 -5.67
CA PHE A 76 -37.34 12.91 -4.71
C PHE A 76 -38.58 12.27 -5.35
N ALA A 77 -38.67 12.18 -6.67
CA ALA A 77 -39.84 11.61 -7.35
C ALA A 77 -40.09 10.11 -7.05
N ALA A 78 -39.13 9.42 -6.44
CA ALA A 78 -39.23 8.01 -6.02
C ALA A 78 -39.58 7.81 -4.53
N TRP A 79 -39.75 8.89 -3.76
CA TRP A 79 -40.13 8.80 -2.34
C TRP A 79 -41.65 8.79 -2.19
N GLU A 80 -42.22 7.62 -1.89
CA GLU A 80 -43.61 7.53 -1.45
C GLU A 80 -43.71 7.96 0.02
N GLU A 81 -44.57 8.95 0.30
CA GLU A 81 -44.85 9.47 1.63
C GLU A 81 -45.44 8.35 2.50
N GLU A 82 -44.74 7.93 3.56
CA GLU A 82 -45.25 6.95 4.52
C GLU A 82 -46.56 7.49 5.13
N VAL A 83 -47.66 6.76 4.89
CA VAL A 83 -48.98 7.09 5.43
C VAL A 83 -48.87 7.16 6.95
N ALA A 84 -49.05 8.36 7.50
CA ALA A 84 -49.08 8.60 8.93
C ALA A 84 -50.13 7.69 9.59
N THR A 85 -49.67 6.67 10.31
CA THR A 85 -50.54 5.82 11.14
C THR A 85 -51.21 6.67 12.21
N GLU A 86 -52.55 6.69 12.22
CA GLU A 86 -53.31 7.35 13.28
C GLU A 86 -52.93 6.76 14.64
N VAL A 87 -52.61 7.64 15.59
CA VAL A 87 -52.25 7.26 16.96
C VAL A 87 -53.42 6.50 17.60
N PRO A 88 -53.23 5.26 18.07
CA PRO A 88 -54.30 4.51 18.73
C PRO A 88 -54.82 5.25 19.96
N MET A 89 -56.13 5.22 20.20
CA MET A 89 -56.78 5.80 21.38
C MET A 89 -56.09 5.35 22.68
N GLU A 90 -55.87 6.30 23.61
CA GLU A 90 -55.16 6.08 24.87
C GLU A 90 -55.83 5.01 25.76
N ASP A 91 -55.37 3.76 25.66
CA ASP A 91 -55.76 2.69 26.58
C ASP A 91 -55.02 2.86 27.92
N PRO A 92 -55.73 3.03 29.05
CA PRO A 92 -55.10 3.27 30.36
C PRO A 92 -54.31 2.07 30.89
N THR A 93 -54.57 0.87 30.37
CA THR A 93 -53.85 -0.37 30.67
C THR A 93 -52.49 -0.45 29.97
N LEU A 94 -52.39 0.11 28.75
CA LEU A 94 -51.13 0.24 28.02
C LEU A 94 -50.22 1.26 28.70
N ARG A 95 -50.80 2.35 29.21
CA ARG A 95 -50.05 3.37 29.95
C ARG A 95 -49.44 2.83 31.25
N SER A 96 -50.19 2.00 32.00
CA SER A 96 -49.67 1.40 33.23
C SER A 96 -48.59 0.34 32.94
N THR A 97 -48.75 -0.45 31.88
CA THR A 97 -47.71 -1.41 31.46
C THR A 97 -46.45 -0.70 30.96
N ILE A 98 -46.58 0.36 30.17
CA ILE A 98 -45.45 1.21 29.73
C ILE A 98 -44.78 1.86 30.94
N GLN A 99 -45.52 2.36 31.94
CA GLN A 99 -44.92 2.91 33.15
C GLN A 99 -44.15 1.87 33.95
N VAL A 100 -44.68 0.65 34.08
CA VAL A 100 -43.97 -0.45 34.75
C VAL A 100 -42.69 -0.82 33.98
N VAL A 101 -42.76 -0.91 32.66
CA VAL A 101 -41.59 -1.18 31.80
C VAL A 101 -40.57 -0.05 31.88
N GLN A 102 -41.02 1.21 31.87
CA GLN A 102 -40.15 2.37 32.02
C GLN A 102 -39.53 2.44 33.42
N GLU A 103 -40.25 2.03 34.48
CA GLU A 103 -39.68 1.88 35.83
C GLU A 103 -38.63 0.77 35.88
N VAL A 104 -38.82 -0.32 35.14
CA VAL A 104 -37.84 -1.41 35.04
C VAL A 104 -36.61 -0.96 34.25
N ILE A 105 -36.78 -0.25 33.14
CA ILE A 105 -35.68 0.30 32.33
C ILE A 105 -34.90 1.37 33.12
N SER A 106 -35.60 2.24 33.84
CA SER A 106 -34.95 3.30 34.63
C SER A 106 -34.26 2.78 35.90
N LYS A 107 -34.73 1.65 36.46
CA LYS A 107 -34.03 0.94 37.55
C LYS A 107 -32.98 -0.05 37.04
N HIS A 108 -32.89 -0.27 35.73
CA HIS A 108 -31.85 -1.10 35.14
C HIS A 108 -30.52 -0.37 35.24
N VAL A 109 -29.72 -0.71 36.25
CA VAL A 109 -28.30 -0.38 36.25
C VAL A 109 -27.68 -1.22 35.14
N ILE A 110 -27.00 -0.56 34.20
CA ILE A 110 -26.19 -1.23 33.18
C ILE A 110 -25.13 -2.03 33.95
N VAL A 111 -25.36 -3.33 34.08
CA VAL A 111 -24.31 -4.26 34.48
C VAL A 111 -23.54 -4.50 33.19
N ASP A 112 -22.42 -3.80 33.07
CA ASP A 112 -21.44 -4.06 32.04
C ASP A 112 -20.93 -5.49 32.25
N ASN A 113 -21.52 -6.42 31.52
CA ASN A 113 -21.09 -7.82 31.45
C ASN A 113 -20.07 -8.01 30.31
N ASP A 114 -19.61 -6.94 29.66
CA ASP A 114 -18.46 -7.05 28.78
C ASP A 114 -17.25 -7.30 29.69
N GLU A 115 -16.97 -8.58 29.93
CA GLU A 115 -15.68 -9.08 30.40
C GLU A 115 -14.63 -8.65 29.38
N ASP A 116 -14.17 -7.41 29.55
CA ASP A 116 -12.96 -6.82 29.03
C ASP A 116 -12.66 -7.02 27.54
N TRP A 117 -12.24 -5.93 26.90
CA TRP A 117 -11.37 -5.97 25.72
C TRP A 117 -10.05 -6.77 25.92
N ASN A 118 -9.85 -7.43 27.08
CA ASN A 118 -8.90 -8.50 27.32
C ASN A 118 -9.20 -9.78 26.52
N ASP A 119 -10.44 -10.02 26.07
CA ASP A 119 -10.72 -11.18 25.19
C ASP A 119 -10.16 -11.00 23.77
N LEU A 120 -9.95 -9.75 23.34
CA LEU A 120 -9.16 -9.45 22.14
C LEU A 120 -7.66 -9.71 22.36
N ALA A 121 -7.19 -9.68 23.61
CA ALA A 121 -5.84 -10.14 23.96
C ALA A 121 -5.74 -11.69 23.99
N LYS A 122 -6.86 -12.42 24.21
CA LYS A 122 -6.90 -13.89 24.07
C LYS A 122 -6.86 -14.36 22.61
N GLN A 123 -7.24 -13.52 21.65
CA GLN A 123 -7.27 -13.85 20.21
C GLN A 123 -6.04 -13.39 19.42
N LEU A 124 -5.09 -12.71 20.04
CA LEU A 124 -3.73 -12.76 19.51
C LEU A 124 -3.23 -14.17 19.81
N PRO A 125 -2.65 -14.91 18.84
CA PRO A 125 -1.94 -16.13 19.18
C PRO A 125 -0.89 -15.72 20.21
N SER A 126 -1.14 -16.02 21.49
CA SER A 126 -0.04 -16.22 22.41
C SER A 126 0.64 -17.45 21.84
N HIS A 127 1.59 -17.23 20.92
CA HIS A 127 2.62 -18.21 20.68
C HIS A 127 3.24 -18.36 22.07
N ALA A 128 2.75 -19.35 22.81
CA ALA A 128 3.33 -19.74 24.07
C ALA A 128 4.80 -19.93 23.72
N GLU A 129 5.66 -19.19 24.42
CA GLU A 129 7.10 -19.28 24.24
C GLU A 129 7.48 -20.75 24.51
N ILE A 130 7.53 -21.57 23.46
CA ILE A 130 8.14 -22.89 23.52
C ILE A 130 9.63 -22.57 23.63
N SER A 131 10.05 -22.29 24.86
CA SER A 131 11.46 -22.35 25.21
C SER A 131 11.83 -23.82 25.05
N LEU A 132 12.28 -24.21 23.85
CA LEU A 132 12.63 -25.56 23.46
C LEU A 132 13.47 -26.28 24.53
N ILE A 133 14.41 -25.56 25.16
CA ILE A 133 15.24 -26.07 26.25
C ILE A 133 14.41 -26.47 27.49
N ARG A 134 13.34 -25.74 27.81
CA ARG A 134 12.52 -26.02 29.00
C ARG A 134 11.72 -27.32 28.86
N GLU A 135 11.37 -27.72 27.63
CA GLU A 135 10.57 -28.91 27.33
C GLU A 135 11.40 -30.10 26.82
N LEU A 136 12.55 -29.85 26.18
CA LEU A 136 13.55 -30.89 25.86
C LEU A 136 14.16 -31.51 27.12
N ASN A 137 14.07 -30.87 28.28
CA ASN A 137 14.54 -31.41 29.58
C ASN A 137 13.83 -32.69 30.05
N HIS A 138 12.85 -33.22 29.30
CA HIS A 138 12.42 -34.60 29.50
C HIS A 138 13.55 -35.54 29.11
N SER A 139 14.03 -36.35 30.06
CA SER A 139 15.23 -37.19 29.90
C SER A 139 15.18 -38.14 28.70
N SER A 140 13.99 -38.53 28.23
CA SER A 140 13.80 -39.39 27.07
C SER A 140 13.98 -38.64 25.75
N THR A 141 13.32 -37.48 25.58
CA THR A 141 13.41 -36.66 24.36
C THR A 141 14.79 -36.07 24.17
N HIS A 142 15.45 -35.68 25.27
CA HIS A 142 16.81 -35.16 25.26
C HIS A 142 17.81 -36.20 24.76
N ALA A 143 17.76 -37.42 25.33
CA ALA A 143 18.63 -38.52 24.92
C ALA A 143 18.44 -38.92 23.46
N LEU A 144 17.20 -38.87 22.96
CA LEU A 144 16.90 -39.14 21.56
C LEU A 144 17.45 -38.04 20.63
N PHE A 145 17.33 -36.78 21.01
CA PHE A 145 17.94 -35.66 20.30
C PHE A 145 19.47 -35.77 20.26
N GLU A 146 20.11 -36.04 21.40
CA GLU A 146 21.57 -36.27 21.48
C GLU A 146 22.00 -37.43 20.57
N ALA A 147 21.25 -38.54 20.57
CA ALA A 147 21.55 -39.69 19.72
C ALA A 147 21.41 -39.38 18.22
N VAL A 148 20.40 -38.60 17.83
CA VAL A 148 20.20 -38.18 16.43
C VAL A 148 21.29 -37.22 15.98
N VAL A 149 21.66 -36.25 16.81
CA VAL A 149 22.75 -35.29 16.53
C VAL A 149 24.08 -36.02 16.40
N HIS A 150 24.39 -36.92 17.33
CA HIS A 150 25.61 -37.73 17.29
C HIS A 150 25.65 -38.60 16.03
N ARG A 151 24.54 -39.23 15.64
CA ARG A 151 24.45 -39.96 14.37
C ARG A 151 24.71 -39.04 13.19
N GLY A 152 24.10 -37.85 13.15
CA GLY A 152 24.34 -36.86 12.12
C GLY A 152 25.81 -36.43 12.01
N GLN A 153 26.50 -36.23 13.13
CA GLN A 153 27.92 -35.86 13.16
C GLN A 153 28.85 -36.99 12.72
N VAL A 154 28.57 -38.23 13.12
CA VAL A 154 29.45 -39.39 12.88
C VAL A 154 29.17 -40.05 11.53
N GLU A 155 27.91 -40.27 11.21
CA GLU A 155 27.47 -41.01 10.01
C GLU A 155 27.13 -40.06 8.84
N GLY A 156 26.85 -38.78 9.10
CA GLY A 156 26.52 -37.79 8.06
C GLY A 156 25.08 -37.90 7.53
N ASN A 157 24.26 -38.79 8.09
CA ASN A 157 22.86 -38.99 7.73
C ASN A 157 21.96 -39.03 8.98
N PHE A 158 20.66 -38.82 8.78
CA PHE A 158 19.66 -38.97 9.83
C PHE A 158 18.31 -39.40 9.28
N SER A 159 17.48 -40.03 10.13
CA SER A 159 16.11 -40.43 9.78
C SER A 159 15.14 -39.29 10.08
N SER A 160 14.33 -38.91 9.09
CA SER A 160 13.25 -37.92 9.29
C SER A 160 12.20 -38.39 10.31
N GLN A 161 12.00 -39.71 10.44
CA GLN A 161 11.06 -40.29 11.41
C GLN A 161 11.52 -40.04 12.84
N ASP A 162 12.83 -40.04 13.09
CA ASP A 162 13.37 -39.78 14.42
C ASP A 162 13.13 -38.31 14.83
N LEU A 163 13.24 -37.36 13.90
CA LEU A 163 12.87 -35.96 14.16
C LEU A 163 11.36 -35.75 14.36
N GLU A 164 10.52 -36.49 13.64
CA GLU A 164 9.05 -36.45 13.82
C GLU A 164 8.62 -36.97 15.19
N VAL A 165 9.30 -37.99 15.74
CA VAL A 165 8.99 -38.49 17.09
C VAL A 165 9.38 -37.45 18.13
N ILE A 166 10.56 -36.83 18.01
CA ILE A 166 10.99 -35.72 18.88
C ILE A 166 9.98 -34.56 18.82
N SER A 167 9.50 -34.18 17.63
CA SER A 167 8.53 -33.09 17.49
C SER A 167 7.16 -33.44 18.08
N ARG A 168 6.72 -34.71 17.99
CA ARG A 168 5.42 -35.15 18.55
C ARG A 168 5.42 -35.29 20.07
N GLU A 169 6.56 -35.61 20.68
CA GLU A 169 6.66 -35.76 22.15
C GLU A 169 6.66 -34.40 22.88
N ILE A 170 7.08 -33.33 22.21
CA ILE A 170 7.08 -31.96 22.75
C ILE A 170 5.66 -31.36 22.65
N LYS A 171 5.08 -30.98 23.79
CA LYS A 171 3.72 -30.43 23.85
C LYS A 171 3.69 -28.95 23.44
N GLY A 172 3.28 -28.67 22.20
CA GLY A 172 3.05 -27.29 21.76
C GLY A 172 3.31 -27.05 20.27
N ASP A 173 3.89 -28.01 19.57
CA ASP A 173 4.16 -27.89 18.13
C ASP A 173 2.93 -28.29 17.28
N GLU A 174 1.89 -27.45 17.31
CA GLU A 174 0.72 -27.64 16.43
C GLU A 174 1.04 -27.29 14.96
N ASN A 175 2.11 -26.53 14.70
CA ASN A 175 2.43 -25.96 13.39
C ASN A 175 3.57 -26.69 12.63
N GLY A 176 4.26 -27.65 13.27
CA GLY A 176 5.42 -28.34 12.69
C GLY A 176 6.65 -27.43 12.56
N ASP A 177 6.70 -26.36 13.35
CA ASP A 177 7.80 -25.40 13.34
C ASP A 177 9.05 -25.98 14.00
N LEU A 178 8.91 -26.85 15.01
CA LEU A 178 10.05 -27.52 15.64
C LEU A 178 10.71 -28.49 14.67
N LEU A 179 9.93 -29.27 13.90
CA LEU A 179 10.47 -30.18 12.89
C LEU A 179 11.31 -29.44 11.84
N ARG A 180 10.85 -28.27 11.38
CA ARG A 180 11.60 -27.41 10.45
C ARG A 180 12.90 -26.92 11.08
N GLN A 181 12.84 -26.42 12.30
CA GLN A 181 14.02 -25.94 13.03
C GLN A 181 15.04 -27.07 13.20
N LEU A 182 14.60 -28.25 13.65
CA LEU A 182 15.44 -29.45 13.77
C LEU A 182 16.07 -29.84 12.42
N THR A 183 15.30 -29.81 11.33
CA THR A 183 15.82 -30.10 9.99
C THR A 183 16.89 -29.09 9.56
N ILE A 184 16.69 -27.80 9.86
CA ILE A 184 17.68 -26.75 9.58
C ILE A 184 18.97 -27.00 10.38
N LEU A 185 18.87 -27.42 11.64
CA LEU A 185 20.06 -27.77 12.45
C LEU A 185 20.82 -28.93 11.85
N MET A 186 20.13 -30.00 11.47
CA MET A 186 20.79 -31.16 10.87
C MET A 186 21.52 -30.74 9.60
N GLY A 187 20.93 -29.83 8.81
CA GLY A 187 21.60 -29.21 7.67
C GLY A 187 22.82 -28.35 8.05
N GLN A 188 22.85 -27.66 9.20
CA GLN A 188 24.04 -26.94 9.67
C GLN A 188 25.19 -27.87 10.10
N ILE A 189 24.85 -29.10 10.50
CA ILE A 189 25.81 -30.16 10.84
C ILE A 189 26.27 -30.91 9.56
N ASP A 190 25.85 -30.45 8.38
CA ASP A 190 26.06 -31.12 7.08
C ASP A 190 25.47 -32.55 7.02
N ALA A 191 24.47 -32.84 7.87
CA ALA A 191 23.78 -34.12 7.87
C ALA A 191 22.66 -34.12 6.82
N VAL A 192 22.59 -35.18 6.03
CA VAL A 192 21.61 -35.32 4.94
C VAL A 192 20.43 -36.18 5.41
N PRO A 193 19.17 -35.79 5.17
CA PRO A 193 18.03 -36.64 5.47
C PRO A 193 18.07 -37.88 4.57
N GLU A 194 17.94 -39.06 5.15
CA GLU A 194 17.80 -40.29 4.39
C GLU A 194 16.33 -40.48 4.00
N GLU A 195 16.03 -40.29 2.71
CA GLU A 195 14.69 -40.46 2.16
C GLU A 195 14.39 -41.97 1.99
N ASP A 196 13.62 -42.52 2.92
CA ASP A 196 12.82 -43.76 2.78
C ASP A 196 13.56 -45.10 2.55
N ASP A 197 14.87 -45.16 2.73
CA ASP A 197 15.61 -46.43 2.68
C ASP A 197 15.77 -46.98 4.10
N GLY A 198 14.95 -47.98 4.46
CA GLY A 198 14.86 -48.61 5.79
C GLY A 198 16.10 -49.37 6.29
N TRP A 199 17.29 -48.93 5.90
CA TRP A 199 18.59 -49.44 6.32
C TRP A 199 19.07 -48.86 7.65
N LEU A 200 18.62 -47.66 8.01
CA LEU A 200 18.85 -47.09 9.34
C LEU A 200 17.86 -47.69 10.35
N LEU A 201 18.38 -48.22 11.46
CA LEU A 201 17.54 -48.56 12.60
C LEU A 201 17.05 -47.27 13.29
N PRO A 202 15.74 -47.12 13.56
CA PRO A 202 15.21 -46.00 14.33
C PRO A 202 15.86 -45.96 15.72
N LEU A 203 16.44 -44.82 16.09
CA LEU A 203 17.15 -44.65 17.38
C LEU A 203 16.23 -44.80 18.58
N HIS A 204 14.94 -44.49 18.40
CA HIS A 204 13.89 -44.62 19.42
C HIS A 204 13.71 -46.05 19.97
N LEU A 205 14.31 -47.06 19.32
CA LEU A 205 14.31 -48.46 19.73
C LEU A 205 15.61 -48.90 20.44
N GLN A 206 16.67 -48.08 20.43
CA GLN A 206 17.96 -48.37 21.06
C GLN A 206 18.12 -47.48 22.31
N GLN A 207 17.68 -47.95 23.48
CA GLN A 207 17.75 -47.21 24.75
C GLN A 207 19.14 -47.16 25.41
N ASP A 208 20.19 -47.73 24.80
CA ASP A 208 21.48 -47.98 25.48
C ASP A 208 22.70 -47.46 24.68
N SER A 209 22.72 -46.18 24.28
CA SER A 209 23.97 -45.51 23.89
C SER A 209 24.40 -44.56 25.00
N GLU A 210 25.53 -44.86 25.66
CA GLU A 210 26.15 -43.96 26.64
C GLU A 210 26.51 -42.64 25.93
N PRO A 211 26.14 -41.46 26.48
CA PRO A 211 26.49 -40.18 25.89
C PRO A 211 28.00 -39.97 26.07
N THR A 212 28.77 -40.25 25.02
CA THR A 212 30.16 -39.82 24.96
C THR A 212 30.17 -38.31 24.76
N SER A 213 30.68 -37.63 25.78
CA SER A 213 30.84 -36.19 25.87
C SER A 213 31.54 -35.62 24.64
N ASP A 214 30.80 -34.98 23.74
CA ASP A 214 31.35 -34.08 22.74
C ASP A 214 30.76 -32.68 22.91
N SER A 215 31.66 -31.71 22.86
CA SER A 215 31.56 -30.33 23.36
C SER A 215 30.58 -29.41 22.63
N ASP A 216 29.88 -29.91 21.62
CA ASP A 216 29.25 -29.06 20.61
C ASP A 216 27.71 -29.12 20.68
N ILE A 217 27.14 -30.04 21.46
CA ILE A 217 25.69 -30.14 21.68
C ILE A 217 25.16 -28.88 22.38
N GLY A 218 25.92 -28.32 23.33
CA GLY A 218 25.54 -27.07 24.00
C GLY A 218 25.52 -25.87 23.07
N GLU A 219 26.40 -25.82 22.05
CA GLU A 219 26.39 -24.78 21.02
C GLU A 219 25.19 -24.94 20.07
N LEU A 220 24.85 -26.19 19.72
CA LEU A 220 23.67 -26.51 18.92
C LEU A 220 22.37 -26.20 19.65
N GLU A 221 22.29 -26.51 20.94
CA GLU A 221 21.16 -26.13 21.81
C GLU A 221 21.02 -24.62 21.94
N GLN A 222 22.14 -23.89 22.06
CA GLN A 222 22.13 -22.44 22.07
C GLN A 222 21.71 -21.86 20.71
N TYR A 223 22.20 -22.42 19.61
CA TYR A 223 21.79 -22.02 18.27
C TYR A 223 20.31 -22.34 18.01
N MET A 224 19.79 -23.48 18.49
CA MET A 224 18.35 -23.77 18.52
C MET A 224 17.58 -22.73 19.33
N GLN A 225 18.12 -22.34 20.49
CA GLN A 225 17.50 -21.33 21.31
C GLN A 225 17.43 -19.99 20.58
N ASP A 226 18.47 -19.62 19.85
CA ASP A 226 18.49 -18.40 19.04
C ASP A 226 17.52 -18.51 17.85
N LEU A 227 17.43 -19.66 17.18
CA LEU A 227 16.54 -19.91 16.04
C LEU A 227 15.06 -19.97 16.44
N SER A 228 14.78 -20.53 17.62
CA SER A 228 13.45 -20.60 18.21
C SER A 228 13.06 -19.34 18.96
N SER A 229 14.04 -18.53 19.37
CA SER A 229 13.76 -17.21 19.88
C SER A 229 13.12 -16.40 18.76
N THR A 230 11.89 -15.95 19.00
CA THR A 230 11.19 -14.99 18.15
C THR A 230 11.89 -13.62 18.09
N THR A 231 13.10 -13.50 18.65
CA THR A 231 13.94 -12.30 18.58
C THR A 231 14.32 -11.95 17.15
N ASN A 232 14.27 -12.90 16.22
CA ASN A 232 14.59 -12.66 14.82
C ASN A 232 13.37 -12.25 13.96
N ASP A 233 12.13 -12.39 14.46
CA ASP A 233 10.95 -11.89 13.75
C ASP A 233 10.76 -10.39 14.06
N PRO A 234 10.85 -9.50 13.05
CA PRO A 234 10.61 -8.07 13.24
C PRO A 234 9.22 -7.78 13.84
N TYR A 235 8.24 -8.65 13.59
CA TYR A 235 6.90 -8.47 14.12
C TYR A 235 6.85 -8.56 15.64
N PHE A 236 7.59 -9.48 16.26
CA PHE A 236 7.50 -9.69 17.70
C PHE A 236 7.96 -8.46 18.48
N HIS A 237 9.07 -7.85 18.06
CA HIS A 237 9.54 -6.57 18.62
C HIS A 237 8.51 -5.47 18.47
N PHE A 238 7.92 -5.35 17.29
CA PHE A 238 6.88 -4.38 17.03
C PHE A 238 5.61 -4.63 17.88
N ALA A 239 5.18 -5.88 18.00
CA ALA A 239 4.01 -6.26 18.78
C ALA A 239 4.20 -5.95 20.27
N LYS A 240 5.39 -6.23 20.82
CA LYS A 240 5.74 -5.86 22.20
C LYS A 240 5.64 -4.36 22.43
N ILE A 241 6.08 -3.55 21.46
CA ILE A 241 5.96 -2.09 21.49
C ILE A 241 4.49 -1.67 21.43
N ALA A 242 3.73 -2.23 20.49
CA ALA A 242 2.31 -1.93 20.31
C ALA A 242 1.44 -2.36 21.51
N GLN A 243 1.84 -3.38 22.26
CA GLN A 243 1.16 -3.81 23.48
C GLN A 243 1.53 -2.92 24.67
N SER A 244 2.74 -2.36 24.69
CA SER A 244 3.21 -1.48 25.77
C SER A 244 2.57 -0.08 25.76
N SER A 245 1.89 0.30 24.67
CA SER A 245 1.25 1.61 24.53
C SER A 245 0.00 1.71 25.40
N VAL A 246 -0.11 2.81 26.16
CA VAL A 246 -1.28 3.13 26.97
C VAL A 246 -2.42 3.57 26.05
N LEU A 247 -3.62 3.00 26.24
CA LEU A 247 -4.82 3.41 25.53
C LEU A 247 -5.27 4.79 26.01
N LEU A 248 -5.77 5.60 25.08
CA LEU A 248 -6.31 6.92 25.39
C LEU A 248 -7.83 6.85 25.59
N ASP A 249 -8.32 7.55 26.62
CA ASP A 249 -9.74 7.84 26.76
C ASP A 249 -10.17 8.97 25.81
N ARG A 250 -11.48 9.09 25.56
CA ARG A 250 -12.05 10.19 24.76
C ARG A 250 -11.59 11.58 25.22
N MET A 251 -11.61 11.85 26.52
CA MET A 251 -11.13 13.12 27.09
C MET A 251 -9.63 13.32 26.88
N GLY A 252 -8.87 12.22 26.81
CA GLY A 252 -7.46 12.23 26.45
C GLY A 252 -7.27 12.68 24.99
N GLU A 253 -8.09 12.17 24.07
CA GLU A 253 -8.00 12.48 22.63
C GLU A 253 -8.29 13.97 22.40
N GLU A 254 -9.37 14.47 23.01
CA GLU A 254 -9.75 15.89 22.94
C GLU A 254 -8.67 16.80 23.54
N ARG A 255 -8.04 16.38 24.65
CA ARG A 255 -6.93 17.12 25.27
C ARG A 255 -5.70 17.17 24.37
N ILE A 256 -5.32 16.05 23.75
CA ILE A 256 -4.17 16.02 22.83
C ILE A 256 -4.46 16.87 21.58
N GLY A 257 -5.67 16.76 21.02
CA GLY A 257 -6.11 17.59 19.89
C GLY A 257 -6.01 19.09 20.20
N LEU A 258 -6.53 19.53 21.34
CA LEU A 258 -6.42 20.92 21.78
C LEU A 258 -4.96 21.37 21.94
N LEU A 259 -4.10 20.52 22.50
CA LEU A 259 -2.69 20.84 22.68
C LEU A 259 -1.93 20.91 21.35
N LEU A 260 -2.29 20.07 20.37
CA LEU A 260 -1.74 20.12 19.01
C LEU A 260 -2.07 21.46 18.35
N ASP A 261 -3.34 21.88 18.37
CA ASP A 261 -3.79 23.17 17.86
C ASP A 261 -3.07 24.37 18.49
N LEU A 262 -2.92 24.34 19.82
CA LEU A 262 -2.21 25.39 20.54
C LEU A 262 -0.73 25.41 20.15
N SER A 263 -0.10 24.23 19.99
CA SER A 263 1.29 24.14 19.56
C SER A 263 1.51 24.62 18.12
N LEU A 264 0.55 24.37 17.21
CA LEU A 264 0.56 24.91 15.84
C LEU A 264 0.43 26.43 15.85
N LYS A 265 -0.51 26.98 16.64
CA LYS A 265 -0.67 28.44 16.80
C LYS A 265 0.58 29.12 17.36
N ASP A 266 1.22 28.49 18.35
CA ASP A 266 2.49 28.95 18.90
C ASP A 266 3.62 28.91 17.83
N ALA A 267 3.64 27.88 16.99
CA ALA A 267 4.58 27.78 15.88
C ALA A 267 4.33 28.85 14.81
N TYR A 268 3.08 29.10 14.41
CA TYR A 268 2.72 30.15 13.45
C TYR A 268 3.13 31.53 13.95
N ARG A 269 2.93 31.79 15.25
CA ARG A 269 3.41 33.02 15.88
C ARG A 269 4.93 33.15 15.78
N ALA A 270 5.66 32.09 16.12
CA ALA A 270 7.11 32.10 16.06
C ALA A 270 7.66 32.23 14.63
N ILE A 271 6.94 31.69 13.63
CA ILE A 271 7.24 31.88 12.21
C ILE A 271 6.99 33.33 11.81
N ALA A 272 5.82 33.91 12.15
CA ALA A 272 5.49 35.30 11.81
C ALA A 272 6.48 36.31 12.44
N GLU A 273 7.01 36.01 13.62
CA GLU A 273 8.00 36.83 14.32
C GLU A 273 9.44 36.64 13.77
N SER A 274 9.70 35.59 12.99
CA SER A 274 11.05 35.27 12.50
C SER A 274 11.47 36.12 11.29
N PRO A 275 12.70 36.68 11.29
CA PRO A 275 13.23 37.44 10.16
C PRO A 275 13.50 36.56 8.92
N HIS A 276 13.60 35.24 9.06
CA HIS A 276 13.84 34.35 7.93
C HIS A 276 12.54 33.80 7.31
N ALA A 277 11.37 34.08 7.90
CA ALA A 277 10.10 33.54 7.43
C ALA A 277 9.73 33.99 6.01
N VAL A 278 10.06 35.23 5.63
CA VAL A 278 9.83 35.74 4.27
C VAL A 278 10.60 34.91 3.23
N ALA A 279 11.84 34.56 3.52
CA ALA A 279 12.69 33.77 2.61
C ALA A 279 12.17 32.33 2.48
N SER A 280 11.80 31.70 3.60
CA SER A 280 11.25 30.34 3.60
C SER A 280 9.87 30.25 2.93
N ILE A 281 8.96 31.21 3.17
CA ILE A 281 7.65 31.27 2.48
C ILE A 281 7.84 31.50 0.97
N ALA A 282 8.78 32.37 0.57
CA ALA A 282 9.12 32.55 -0.84
C ALA A 282 9.71 31.27 -1.45
N GLY A 283 10.55 30.54 -0.72
CA GLY A 283 11.06 29.23 -1.11
C GLY A 283 9.93 28.24 -1.39
N LEU A 284 8.96 28.12 -0.47
CA LEU A 284 7.77 27.28 -0.67
C LEU A 284 6.95 27.70 -1.89
N ALA A 285 6.73 29.00 -2.09
CA ALA A 285 6.01 29.50 -3.27
C ALA A 285 6.72 29.09 -4.57
N THR A 286 8.05 29.21 -4.63
CA THR A 286 8.81 28.78 -5.83
C THR A 286 8.81 27.27 -6.05
N ASP A 287 8.82 26.48 -4.97
CA ASP A 287 8.73 25.02 -5.06
C ASP A 287 7.34 24.56 -5.52
N PHE A 288 6.29 25.29 -5.11
CA PHE A 288 4.91 25.09 -5.56
C PHE A 288 4.75 25.43 -7.05
N GLU A 289 5.25 26.58 -7.49
CA GLU A 289 5.23 26.99 -8.92
C GLU A 289 5.97 25.99 -9.82
N ARG A 290 7.04 25.37 -9.31
CA ARG A 290 7.80 24.34 -10.02
C ARG A 290 7.16 22.95 -9.98
N GLY A 291 6.05 22.78 -9.26
CA GLY A 291 5.34 21.51 -9.10
C GLY A 291 6.11 20.46 -8.28
N ARG A 292 7.06 20.87 -7.43
CA ARG A 292 7.82 19.94 -6.58
C ARG A 292 7.05 19.49 -5.34
N VAL A 293 6.11 20.32 -4.89
CA VAL A 293 5.33 20.11 -3.67
C VAL A 293 3.86 20.32 -4.01
N SER A 294 2.99 19.43 -3.54
CA SER A 294 1.54 19.52 -3.75
C SER A 294 0.84 20.36 -2.68
N VAL A 295 -0.37 20.85 -2.98
CA VAL A 295 -1.18 21.67 -2.06
C VAL A 295 -1.36 20.98 -0.70
N GLY A 296 -1.76 19.70 -0.71
CA GLY A 296 -2.01 18.93 0.51
C GLY A 296 -0.76 18.64 1.35
N GLN A 297 0.45 18.82 0.81
CA GLN A 297 1.69 18.77 1.59
C GLN A 297 1.98 20.12 2.29
N ILE A 298 1.53 21.23 1.69
CA ILE A 298 1.81 22.60 2.16
C ILE A 298 0.79 23.03 3.23
N SER A 299 -0.49 22.83 2.94
CA SER A 299 -1.59 23.37 3.74
C SER A 299 -2.72 22.36 3.89
N HIS A 300 -3.42 22.42 5.02
CA HIS A 300 -4.66 21.67 5.24
C HIS A 300 -5.89 22.28 4.53
N ILE A 301 -5.72 23.41 3.84
CA ILE A 301 -6.78 24.21 3.19
C ILE A 301 -7.38 23.55 1.94
N SER A 302 -6.75 22.50 1.40
CA SER A 302 -7.33 21.76 0.27
C SER A 302 -8.65 21.12 0.68
N SER A 303 -9.71 21.65 0.07
CA SER A 303 -11.09 21.20 0.10
C SER A 303 -11.25 19.75 -0.30
N GLU A 304 -12.42 19.22 0.02
CA GLU A 304 -13.00 17.91 -0.27
C GLU A 304 -12.94 17.45 -1.76
N ASP A 305 -12.24 18.19 -2.63
CA ASP A 305 -12.20 18.01 -4.08
C ASP A 305 -10.92 17.35 -4.61
N ASP A 306 -9.78 17.40 -3.91
CA ASP A 306 -8.55 16.75 -4.40
C ASP A 306 -8.63 15.21 -4.37
N GLU A 307 -9.42 14.65 -3.45
CA GLU A 307 -9.66 13.18 -3.38
C GLU A 307 -10.73 12.73 -4.36
N ARG A 308 -11.79 13.54 -4.56
CA ARG A 308 -12.76 13.30 -5.64
C ARG A 308 -12.12 13.45 -7.02
N ALA A 309 -11.20 14.40 -7.20
CA ALA A 309 -10.48 14.57 -8.46
C ALA A 309 -9.52 13.41 -8.75
N SER A 310 -8.82 12.86 -7.75
CA SER A 310 -8.01 11.65 -7.99
C SER A 310 -8.87 10.42 -8.30
N ASP A 311 -10.06 10.32 -7.71
CA ASP A 311 -10.98 9.21 -7.95
C ASP A 311 -11.79 9.37 -9.26
N LEU A 312 -11.97 10.60 -9.76
CA LEU A 312 -12.70 10.91 -10.99
C LEU A 312 -11.78 11.09 -12.23
N LEU A 313 -10.51 11.47 -12.05
CA LEU A 313 -9.55 11.59 -13.15
C LEU A 313 -9.09 10.22 -13.70
N ASP A 314 -9.24 9.15 -12.92
CA ASP A 314 -8.97 7.77 -13.37
C ASP A 314 -10.21 7.12 -14.04
N ALA A 315 -11.35 7.81 -14.07
CA ALA A 315 -12.63 7.30 -14.56
C ALA A 315 -13.06 7.87 -15.93
N SER A 316 -12.24 8.72 -16.58
CA SER A 316 -12.65 9.46 -17.79
C SER A 316 -11.69 9.37 -19.00
N ASP A 317 -10.93 8.28 -19.13
CA ASP A 317 -10.12 8.02 -20.35
C ASP A 317 -10.91 7.35 -21.50
N ASP A 318 -12.25 7.36 -21.47
CA ASP A 318 -13.11 6.76 -22.51
C ASP A 318 -13.72 7.77 -23.52
N ALA A 319 -13.12 8.95 -23.74
CA ALA A 319 -13.58 9.83 -24.82
C ALA A 319 -12.47 10.69 -25.46
N ASP A 320 -12.18 10.36 -26.73
CA ASP A 320 -11.59 11.17 -27.82
C ASP A 320 -10.54 12.25 -27.48
N ASP A 321 -9.34 12.02 -28.03
CA ASP A 321 -8.29 13.01 -28.27
C ASP A 321 -8.86 14.32 -28.88
N ASP A 322 -8.84 15.41 -28.10
CA ASP A 322 -8.70 16.85 -28.50
C ASP A 322 -9.45 17.80 -27.53
N VAL A 323 -9.07 17.83 -26.25
CA VAL A 323 -9.41 18.95 -25.35
C VAL A 323 -8.14 19.43 -24.66
N PRO A 324 -7.77 20.74 -24.74
CA PRO A 324 -6.56 21.22 -24.09
C PRO A 324 -6.68 21.03 -22.58
N LEU A 325 -5.73 20.31 -21.96
CA LEU A 325 -5.61 20.16 -20.51
C LEU A 325 -5.68 21.52 -19.82
N ALA A 326 -6.85 21.87 -19.30
CA ALA A 326 -7.02 23.00 -18.41
C ALA A 326 -6.39 22.64 -17.06
N ARG A 327 -5.31 23.34 -16.70
CA ARG A 327 -4.71 23.27 -15.36
C ARG A 327 -5.79 23.55 -14.30
N PRO A 328 -5.77 22.87 -13.14
CA PRO A 328 -6.79 23.05 -12.11
C PRO A 328 -6.73 24.48 -11.56
N VAL A 329 -7.90 25.12 -11.51
CA VAL A 329 -8.13 26.53 -11.13
C VAL A 329 -7.85 26.79 -9.63
N THR A 330 -7.57 25.76 -8.84
CA THR A 330 -7.32 25.84 -7.38
C THR A 330 -5.92 26.35 -6.99
N GLY A 331 -4.92 26.23 -7.88
CA GLY A 331 -3.55 26.69 -7.60
C GLY A 331 -3.40 28.21 -7.45
N LEU A 332 -4.40 28.98 -7.91
CA LEU A 332 -4.39 30.45 -7.85
C LEU A 332 -4.64 30.98 -6.43
N ASN A 333 -5.41 30.29 -5.59
CA ASN A 333 -5.72 30.78 -4.24
C ASN A 333 -4.53 30.62 -3.28
N LEU A 334 -3.84 29.46 -3.30
CA LEU A 334 -2.73 29.22 -2.38
C LEU A 334 -1.51 30.09 -2.72
N SER A 335 -1.18 30.23 -4.01
CA SER A 335 -0.10 31.11 -4.46
C SER A 335 -0.35 32.56 -4.03
N ASP A 336 -1.57 33.07 -4.24
CA ASP A 336 -1.97 34.40 -3.75
C ASP A 336 -1.90 34.52 -2.22
N MET A 337 -2.26 33.47 -1.47
CA MET A 337 -2.18 33.46 -0.01
C MET A 337 -0.73 33.43 0.49
N LEU A 338 0.15 32.66 -0.15
CA LEU A 338 1.57 32.63 0.14
C LEU A 338 2.23 33.98 -0.16
N ASP A 339 1.85 34.63 -1.26
CA ASP A 339 2.32 35.97 -1.61
C ASP A 339 1.82 37.03 -0.63
N ARG A 340 0.57 36.95 -0.18
CA ARG A 340 0.02 37.82 0.88
C ARG A 340 0.79 37.63 2.19
N ALA A 341 0.99 36.38 2.63
CA ALA A 341 1.75 36.08 3.84
C ALA A 341 3.19 36.61 3.74
N ARG A 342 3.85 36.42 2.59
CA ARG A 342 5.18 36.97 2.33
C ARG A 342 5.22 38.49 2.45
N CYS A 343 4.29 39.20 1.81
CA CYS A 343 4.23 40.66 1.83
C CYS A 343 3.97 41.22 3.24
N VAL A 344 3.06 40.61 4.00
CA VAL A 344 2.74 41.08 5.36
C VAL A 344 3.88 40.77 6.33
N CYS A 345 4.51 39.60 6.23
CA CYS A 345 5.70 39.27 7.01
C CYS A 345 6.88 40.21 6.67
N PHE A 346 7.06 40.58 5.41
CA PHE A 346 8.08 41.56 5.00
C PHE A 346 7.80 42.94 5.59
N ALA A 347 6.55 43.41 5.52
CA ALA A 347 6.15 44.68 6.12
C ALA A 347 6.35 44.70 7.65
N PHE A 348 6.14 43.56 8.33
CA PHE A 348 6.39 43.43 9.75
C PHE A 348 7.90 43.48 10.08
N GLN A 349 8.76 42.88 9.24
CA GLN A 349 10.22 42.94 9.42
C GLN A 349 10.77 44.37 9.29
N GLU A 350 10.22 45.19 8.40
CA GLU A 350 10.62 46.60 8.28
C GLU A 350 10.18 47.46 9.48
N SER A 351 9.16 47.03 10.24
CA SER A 351 8.59 47.79 11.35
C SER A 351 8.14 46.88 12.51
N PRO A 352 9.09 46.34 13.29
CA PRO A 352 8.80 45.34 14.34
C PRO A 352 7.97 45.88 15.51
N ASP A 353 7.97 47.20 15.74
CA ASP A 353 7.25 47.83 16.87
C ASP A 353 5.73 47.93 16.65
N ASN A 354 5.24 47.71 15.42
CA ASN A 354 3.84 47.93 15.09
C ASN A 354 2.99 46.67 15.36
N GLN A 355 2.29 46.67 16.51
CA GLN A 355 1.43 45.56 16.94
C GLN A 355 0.31 45.21 15.94
N GLY A 356 -0.14 46.17 15.12
CA GLY A 356 -1.12 45.92 14.07
C GLY A 356 -0.57 45.02 12.96
N LEU A 357 0.66 45.28 12.52
CA LEU A 357 1.35 44.47 11.51
C LEU A 357 1.69 43.07 12.05
N ALA A 358 2.08 42.96 13.33
CA ALA A 358 2.29 41.66 13.97
C ALA A 358 1.03 40.78 13.95
N ARG A 359 -0.13 41.37 14.26
CA ARG A 359 -1.43 40.67 14.21
C ARG A 359 -1.80 40.27 12.79
N ASN A 360 -1.57 41.15 11.82
CA ASN A 360 -1.85 40.85 10.41
C ASN A 360 -0.91 39.75 9.88
N ALA A 361 0.36 39.75 10.26
CA ALA A 361 1.33 38.71 9.88
C ALA A 361 0.92 37.35 10.47
N LEU A 362 0.57 37.33 11.76
CA LEU A 362 0.04 36.11 12.40
C LEU A 362 -1.24 35.64 11.72
N ALA A 363 -2.18 36.53 11.41
CA ALA A 363 -3.42 36.19 10.73
C ALA A 363 -3.17 35.62 9.32
N ALA A 364 -2.22 36.19 8.57
CA ALA A 364 -1.85 35.71 7.25
C ALA A 364 -1.17 34.33 7.29
N VAL A 365 -0.28 34.08 8.27
CA VAL A 365 0.36 32.77 8.45
C VAL A 365 -0.65 31.74 8.96
N SER A 366 -1.51 32.09 9.91
CA SER A 366 -2.56 31.17 10.38
C SER A 366 -3.57 30.84 9.28
N ALA A 367 -3.85 31.80 8.40
CA ALA A 367 -4.73 31.57 7.26
C ALA A 367 -4.14 30.62 6.22
N LEU A 368 -2.86 30.27 6.27
CA LEU A 368 -2.26 29.25 5.41
C LEU A 368 -2.48 27.82 5.93
N GLU A 369 -2.92 27.65 7.19
CA GLU A 369 -3.11 26.35 7.87
C GLU A 369 -2.02 25.34 7.48
N LEU A 370 -0.76 25.77 7.70
CA LEU A 370 0.44 25.04 7.32
C LEU A 370 0.46 23.64 7.97
N SER A 371 0.81 22.62 7.19
CA SER A 371 0.90 21.26 7.72
C SER A 371 2.01 21.11 8.77
N SER A 372 1.88 20.16 9.70
CA SER A 372 2.93 19.84 10.68
C SER A 372 4.29 19.61 10.00
N SER A 373 4.28 18.94 8.85
CA SER A 373 5.48 18.67 8.06
C SER A 373 6.17 19.95 7.53
N THR A 374 5.38 20.96 7.12
CA THR A 374 5.93 22.25 6.67
C THR A 374 6.48 23.09 7.80
N VAL A 375 5.84 23.06 8.97
CA VAL A 375 6.34 23.73 10.17
C VAL A 375 7.69 23.12 10.60
N LYS A 376 7.81 21.78 10.56
CA LYS A 376 9.09 21.07 10.80
C LYS A 376 10.14 21.39 9.74
N ARG A 377 9.73 21.56 8.47
CA ARG A 377 10.63 22.00 7.40
C ARG A 377 11.19 23.39 7.68
N PHE A 378 10.34 24.33 8.10
CA PHE A 378 10.77 25.69 8.45
C PHE A 378 11.75 25.71 9.63
N ASP A 379 11.53 24.89 10.66
CA ASP A 379 12.48 24.77 11.78
C ASP A 379 13.87 24.31 11.29
N LYS A 380 13.92 23.30 10.40
CA LYS A 380 15.18 22.84 9.79
C LYS A 380 15.85 23.91 8.92
N GLU A 381 15.07 24.68 8.16
CA GLU A 381 15.60 25.79 7.35
C GLU A 381 16.15 26.93 8.22
N PHE A 382 15.46 27.28 9.31
CA PHE A 382 15.94 28.28 10.27
C PHE A 382 17.18 27.81 11.04
N ASP A 383 17.27 26.52 11.36
CA ASP A 383 18.47 25.90 11.93
C ASP A 383 19.66 26.02 10.99
N ALA A 384 19.47 25.74 9.69
CA ALA A 384 20.52 25.88 8.68
C ALA A 384 20.95 27.35 8.49
N ALA A 385 20.03 28.30 8.66
CA ALA A 385 20.31 29.72 8.61
C ALA A 385 20.88 30.29 9.93
N GLY A 386 20.99 29.48 11.00
CA GLY A 386 21.47 29.92 12.31
C GLY A 386 20.54 30.91 13.03
N CYS A 387 19.27 30.99 12.62
CA CYS A 387 18.29 31.96 13.08
C CYS A 387 17.13 31.32 13.87
N THR A 388 17.38 30.17 14.51
CA THR A 388 16.31 29.44 15.19
C THR A 388 15.74 30.22 16.37
N SER A 389 14.45 30.52 16.30
CA SER A 389 13.71 31.00 17.48
C SER A 389 13.59 29.85 18.48
N ALA A 390 14.02 30.09 19.73
CA ALA A 390 13.82 29.12 20.82
C ALA A 390 12.34 28.77 21.04
N LEU A 391 11.44 29.70 20.72
CA LEU A 391 9.99 29.49 20.77
C LEU A 391 9.53 28.50 19.70
N LEU A 392 10.01 28.63 18.46
CA LEU A 392 9.67 27.71 17.38
C LEU A 392 10.16 26.30 17.69
N ARG A 393 11.43 26.16 18.08
CA ARG A 393 12.00 24.86 18.44
C ARG A 393 11.20 24.18 19.55
N ARG A 394 10.78 24.94 20.57
CA ARG A 394 9.94 24.43 21.65
C ARG A 394 8.54 24.02 21.17
N ALA A 395 7.93 24.81 20.28
CA ALA A 395 6.63 24.49 19.69
C ALA A 395 6.69 23.21 18.85
N VAL A 396 7.72 23.08 18.00
CA VAL A 396 7.96 21.89 17.16
C VAL A 396 8.23 20.65 18.00
N GLN A 397 9.06 20.75 19.05
CA GLN A 397 9.30 19.63 19.96
C GLN A 397 8.04 19.19 20.70
N ARG A 398 7.21 20.15 21.14
CA ARG A 398 5.91 19.84 21.77
C ARG A 398 4.98 19.16 20.77
N LEU A 399 4.92 19.66 19.54
CA LEU A 399 4.08 19.13 18.48
C LEU A 399 4.46 17.68 18.14
N SER A 400 5.75 17.42 17.88
CA SER A 400 6.26 16.06 17.61
C SER A 400 5.97 15.09 18.77
N ARG A 401 6.08 15.56 20.02
CA ARG A 401 5.78 14.72 21.19
C ARG A 401 4.30 14.36 21.28
N LEU A 402 3.40 15.32 21.01
CA LEU A 402 1.95 15.11 21.08
C LEU A 402 1.46 14.21 19.95
N GLU A 403 1.96 14.40 18.73
CA GLU A 403 1.70 13.50 17.60
C GLU A 403 2.15 12.08 17.93
N LEU A 404 3.31 11.92 18.56
CA LEU A 404 3.84 10.63 18.97
C LEU A 404 2.97 9.98 20.06
N GLU A 405 2.49 10.75 21.03
CA GLU A 405 1.58 10.27 22.07
C GLU A 405 0.24 9.79 21.46
N MET A 406 -0.33 10.57 20.53
CA MET A 406 -1.54 10.20 19.79
C MET A 406 -1.34 8.96 18.92
N PHE A 407 -0.17 8.87 18.28
CA PHE A 407 0.22 7.74 17.43
C PHE A 407 0.32 6.45 18.26
N HIS A 408 1.11 6.45 19.33
CA HIS A 408 1.32 5.27 20.17
C HIS A 408 0.01 4.71 20.73
N ALA A 409 -0.89 5.57 21.21
CA ALA A 409 -2.18 5.14 21.74
C ALA A 409 -3.05 4.40 20.71
N ASN A 410 -2.84 4.68 19.42
CA ASN A 410 -3.67 4.17 18.32
C ASN A 410 -2.96 3.14 17.41
N VAL A 411 -1.73 2.73 17.71
CA VAL A 411 -1.01 1.70 16.93
C VAL A 411 -1.80 0.39 16.87
N ARG A 412 -2.45 -0.01 17.96
CA ARG A 412 -3.26 -1.24 18.01
C ARG A 412 -4.42 -1.24 17.00
N LEU A 413 -5.04 -0.08 16.79
CA LEU A 413 -6.10 0.08 15.80
C LEU A 413 -5.56 -0.15 14.38
N ALA A 414 -4.39 0.39 14.07
CA ALA A 414 -3.74 0.20 12.77
C ALA A 414 -3.40 -1.27 12.49
N VAL A 415 -2.90 -2.00 13.50
CA VAL A 415 -2.63 -3.45 13.40
C VAL A 415 -3.92 -4.23 13.13
N HIS A 416 -4.99 -3.94 13.86
CA HIS A 416 -6.29 -4.58 13.66
C HIS A 416 -6.82 -4.39 12.22
N VAL A 417 -6.73 -3.17 11.68
CA VAL A 417 -7.14 -2.90 10.29
C VAL A 417 -6.25 -3.64 9.28
N ALA A 418 -4.94 -3.71 9.51
CA ALA A 418 -4.02 -4.46 8.64
C ALA A 418 -4.30 -5.98 8.66
N ASP A 419 -4.66 -6.53 9.82
CA ASP A 419 -4.99 -7.95 9.97
C ASP A 419 -6.34 -8.30 9.34
N SER A 420 -7.31 -7.38 9.31
CA SER A 420 -8.57 -7.58 8.56
C SER A 420 -8.36 -7.78 7.05
N HIS A 421 -7.21 -7.36 6.52
CA HIS A 421 -6.80 -7.55 5.12
C HIS A 421 -5.81 -8.72 4.94
N ALA A 422 -5.90 -9.75 5.79
CA ALA A 422 -5.04 -10.93 5.73
C ALA A 422 -5.17 -11.76 4.44
N TRP A 423 -6.27 -11.61 3.70
CA TRP A 423 -6.51 -12.27 2.41
C TRP A 423 -5.63 -11.74 1.27
N SER A 424 -4.93 -10.62 1.47
CA SER A 424 -4.03 -10.04 0.47
C SER A 424 -2.70 -10.79 0.40
N THR A 425 -2.11 -10.83 -0.80
CA THR A 425 -0.76 -11.37 -1.07
C THR A 425 0.36 -10.54 -0.43
N LEU A 426 0.10 -9.30 -0.02
CA LEU A 426 1.10 -8.47 0.66
C LEU A 426 1.50 -9.06 2.01
N SER A 427 2.78 -8.97 2.36
CA SER A 427 3.27 -9.38 3.68
C SER A 427 2.53 -8.66 4.81
N ARG A 428 2.31 -9.35 5.93
CA ARG A 428 1.67 -8.76 7.12
C ARG A 428 2.40 -7.49 7.56
N MET A 429 3.72 -7.47 7.52
CA MET A 429 4.50 -6.29 7.95
C MET A 429 4.26 -5.11 7.02
N ASP A 430 4.20 -5.35 5.71
CA ASP A 430 3.95 -4.29 4.75
C ASP A 430 2.53 -3.72 4.91
N ARG A 431 1.52 -4.56 5.15
CA ARG A 431 0.16 -4.09 5.48
C ARG A 431 0.13 -3.24 6.75
N ILE A 432 0.83 -3.66 7.81
CA ILE A 432 0.94 -2.88 9.05
C ILE A 432 1.61 -1.54 8.78
N GLN A 433 2.72 -1.51 8.05
CA GLN A 433 3.44 -0.27 7.74
C GLN A 433 2.58 0.72 6.94
N GLU A 434 1.84 0.23 5.94
CA GLU A 434 0.93 1.07 5.14
C GLU A 434 -0.27 1.56 5.97
N SER A 435 -0.75 0.75 6.91
CA SER A 435 -1.75 1.16 7.90
C SER A 435 -1.21 2.26 8.81
N LEU A 436 0.03 2.15 9.31
CA LEU A 436 0.67 3.19 10.12
C LEU A 436 0.90 4.49 9.34
N ILE A 437 1.20 4.42 8.04
CA ILE A 437 1.25 5.61 7.16
C ILE A 437 -0.14 6.27 7.08
N GLY A 438 -1.21 5.47 6.97
CA GLY A 438 -2.58 5.97 7.05
C GLY A 438 -2.90 6.61 8.40
N LEU A 439 -2.42 6.03 9.50
CA LEU A 439 -2.61 6.56 10.86
C LEU A 439 -1.98 7.95 11.02
N LEU A 440 -0.75 8.14 10.53
CA LEU A 440 -0.07 9.43 10.59
C LEU A 440 -0.82 10.50 9.80
N LYS A 441 -1.34 10.16 8.61
CA LYS A 441 -2.20 11.08 7.83
C LYS A 441 -3.48 11.44 8.56
N ALA A 442 -4.08 10.48 9.27
CA ALA A 442 -5.26 10.73 10.10
C ALA A 442 -4.93 11.68 11.26
N ILE A 443 -3.79 11.52 11.93
CA ILE A 443 -3.39 12.39 13.06
C ILE A 443 -3.16 13.84 12.58
N ASP A 444 -2.47 14.01 11.45
CA ASP A 444 -2.16 15.34 10.88
C ASP A 444 -3.42 16.11 10.48
N ARG A 445 -4.49 15.40 10.09
CA ARG A 445 -5.76 15.99 9.63
C ARG A 445 -6.91 15.88 10.64
N PHE A 446 -6.66 15.43 11.86
CA PHE A 446 -7.72 15.22 12.83
C PHE A 446 -8.18 16.53 13.47
N ASP A 447 -9.47 16.82 13.36
CA ASP A 447 -10.11 17.97 14.00
C ASP A 447 -10.99 17.51 15.18
N TYR A 448 -10.55 17.81 16.40
CA TYR A 448 -11.28 17.47 17.63
C TYR A 448 -12.52 18.34 17.83
N ALA A 449 -12.63 19.51 17.19
CA ALA A 449 -13.76 20.42 17.37
C ALA A 449 -15.07 19.84 16.84
N ARG A 450 -14.98 18.87 15.91
CA ARG A 450 -16.14 18.16 15.33
C ARG A 450 -16.77 17.16 16.31
N GLY A 451 -16.15 16.86 17.45
CA GLY A 451 -16.71 15.99 18.49
C GLY A 451 -16.80 14.50 18.14
N ASN A 452 -16.23 14.08 17.01
CA ASN A 452 -16.12 12.68 16.60
C ASN A 452 -14.93 12.01 17.29
N LYS A 453 -15.06 10.72 17.62
CA LYS A 453 -13.94 9.92 18.14
C LYS A 453 -12.84 9.81 17.08
N PHE A 454 -11.58 9.82 17.52
CA PHE A 454 -10.46 9.69 16.59
C PHE A 454 -10.51 8.36 15.81
N SER A 455 -10.88 7.27 16.48
CA SER A 455 -10.96 5.94 15.85
C SER A 455 -11.93 5.89 14.65
N THR A 456 -13.07 6.58 14.72
CA THR A 456 -14.04 6.66 13.61
C THR A 456 -13.44 7.36 12.40
N TYR A 457 -12.71 8.44 12.62
CA TYR A 457 -12.05 9.20 11.56
C TYR A 457 -10.84 8.42 10.98
N ALA A 458 -9.98 7.90 11.85
CA ALA A 458 -8.79 7.15 11.48
C ALA A 458 -9.15 5.90 10.67
N MET A 459 -10.26 5.22 10.98
CA MET A 459 -10.70 4.02 10.26
C MET A 459 -10.75 4.21 8.74
N TRP A 460 -11.19 5.38 8.27
CA TRP A 460 -11.27 5.68 6.84
C TRP A 460 -9.87 5.76 6.22
N TRP A 461 -8.98 6.55 6.82
CA TRP A 461 -7.59 6.70 6.37
C TRP A 461 -6.79 5.40 6.42
N LEU A 462 -7.01 4.57 7.44
CA LEU A 462 -6.36 3.26 7.59
C LEU A 462 -6.79 2.33 6.45
N LYS A 463 -8.10 2.18 6.21
CA LYS A 463 -8.63 1.34 5.14
C LYS A 463 -8.20 1.84 3.76
N GLN A 464 -8.22 3.15 3.54
CA GLN A 464 -7.81 3.75 2.27
C GLN A 464 -6.33 3.51 1.98
N SER A 465 -5.46 3.70 2.98
CA SER A 465 -4.02 3.50 2.83
C SER A 465 -3.67 2.03 2.54
N VAL A 466 -4.24 1.09 3.31
CA VAL A 466 -4.03 -0.35 3.10
C VAL A 466 -4.63 -0.82 1.79
N GLY A 467 -5.87 -0.42 1.47
CA GLY A 467 -6.55 -0.79 0.22
C GLY A 467 -5.80 -0.29 -1.01
N ARG A 468 -5.32 0.96 -0.99
CA ARG A 468 -4.48 1.53 -2.05
C ARG A 468 -3.15 0.78 -2.16
N ALA A 469 -2.49 0.48 -1.05
CA ALA A 469 -1.24 -0.27 -1.07
C ALA A 469 -1.43 -1.67 -1.69
N ILE A 470 -2.53 -2.35 -1.35
CA ILE A 470 -2.90 -3.64 -1.96
C ILE A 470 -3.09 -3.49 -3.46
N GLY A 471 -3.89 -2.51 -3.92
CA GLY A 471 -4.08 -2.29 -5.36
C GLY A 471 -2.78 -1.95 -6.11
N ASP A 472 -1.91 -1.18 -5.47
CA ASP A 472 -0.68 -0.65 -6.09
C ASP A 472 0.49 -1.65 -6.11
N THR A 473 0.60 -2.52 -5.09
CA THR A 473 1.81 -3.33 -4.83
C THR A 473 1.57 -4.82 -4.66
N ALA A 474 0.32 -5.29 -4.55
CA ALA A 474 0.05 -6.72 -4.33
C ALA A 474 0.37 -7.61 -5.54
N ARG A 475 0.38 -7.04 -6.76
CA ARG A 475 0.66 -7.74 -8.01
C ARG A 475 2.02 -7.38 -8.57
N VAL A 476 2.66 -8.35 -9.25
CA VAL A 476 3.94 -8.16 -9.94
C VAL A 476 3.82 -7.14 -11.06
N ILE A 477 2.74 -7.22 -11.84
CA ILE A 477 2.39 -6.24 -12.87
C ILE A 477 1.38 -5.28 -12.25
N ARG A 478 1.78 -4.01 -12.13
CA ARG A 478 0.93 -2.95 -11.58
C ARG A 478 -0.27 -2.71 -12.51
N LEU A 479 -1.46 -2.76 -11.94
CA LEU A 479 -2.71 -2.35 -12.59
C LEU A 479 -3.25 -1.07 -11.95
N PRO A 480 -3.91 -0.18 -12.70
CA PRO A 480 -4.64 0.94 -12.12
C PRO A 480 -5.72 0.47 -11.14
N ILE A 481 -6.00 1.28 -10.12
CA ILE A 481 -6.92 0.91 -9.02
C ILE A 481 -8.35 0.69 -9.54
N HIS A 482 -8.81 1.55 -10.44
CA HIS A 482 -10.14 1.43 -11.04
C HIS A 482 -10.33 0.12 -11.84
N VAL A 483 -9.26 -0.40 -12.46
CA VAL A 483 -9.29 -1.72 -13.12
C VAL A 483 -9.40 -2.83 -12.07
N MET A 484 -8.66 -2.72 -10.96
CA MET A 484 -8.73 -3.68 -9.86
C MET A 484 -10.12 -3.70 -9.20
N GLU A 485 -10.78 -2.54 -9.07
CA GLU A 485 -12.17 -2.47 -8.60
C GLU A 485 -13.13 -3.18 -9.56
N LYS A 486 -12.98 -2.99 -10.87
CA LYS A 486 -13.76 -3.72 -11.88
C LYS A 486 -13.52 -5.23 -11.78
N ILE A 487 -12.27 -5.68 -11.60
CA ILE A 487 -11.92 -7.10 -11.38
C ILE A 487 -12.58 -7.64 -10.10
N ASN A 488 -12.56 -6.89 -9.01
CA ASN A 488 -13.19 -7.30 -7.75
C ASN A 488 -14.73 -7.38 -7.88
N LYS A 489 -15.36 -6.46 -8.61
CA LYS A 489 -16.80 -6.51 -8.93
C LYS A 489 -17.14 -7.77 -9.73
N VAL A 490 -16.39 -8.04 -10.79
CA VAL A 490 -16.54 -9.27 -11.61
C VAL A 490 -16.33 -10.51 -10.75
N SER A 491 -15.28 -10.55 -9.93
CA SER A 491 -14.98 -11.70 -9.06
C SER A 491 -16.08 -11.96 -8.02
N LYS A 492 -16.66 -10.90 -7.46
CA LYS A 492 -17.80 -10.99 -6.55
C LYS A 492 -19.05 -11.51 -7.26
N ALA A 493 -19.34 -11.01 -8.46
CA ALA A 493 -20.46 -11.49 -9.25
C ALA A 493 -20.29 -12.96 -9.67
N VAL A 494 -19.09 -13.37 -10.07
CA VAL A 494 -18.75 -14.78 -10.32
C VAL A 494 -19.00 -15.63 -9.07
N ARG A 495 -18.60 -15.17 -7.88
CA ARG A 495 -18.84 -15.91 -6.63
C ARG A 495 -20.34 -16.07 -6.34
N ILE A 496 -21.13 -14.99 -6.48
CA ILE A 496 -22.58 -15.02 -6.27
C ILE A 496 -23.26 -15.94 -7.29
N LEU A 497 -22.94 -15.80 -8.57
CA LEU A 497 -23.49 -16.63 -9.64
C LEU A 497 -23.13 -18.12 -9.47
N ARG A 498 -21.94 -18.41 -8.94
CA ARG A 498 -21.52 -19.79 -8.61
C ARG A 498 -22.33 -20.41 -7.47
N GLU A 499 -22.79 -19.58 -6.53
CA GLU A 499 -23.65 -20.04 -5.43
C GLU A 499 -25.10 -20.27 -5.92
N GLU A 500 -25.58 -19.46 -6.87
CA GLU A 500 -26.95 -19.55 -7.41
C GLU A 500 -27.11 -20.58 -8.54
N SER A 501 -26.08 -20.74 -9.38
CA SER A 501 -26.10 -21.60 -10.58
C SER A 501 -25.02 -22.67 -10.49
N PHE A 502 -25.41 -23.94 -10.62
CA PHE A 502 -24.51 -25.10 -10.63
C PHE A 502 -23.88 -25.39 -12.02
N ASP A 503 -24.19 -24.57 -13.03
CA ASP A 503 -23.78 -24.78 -14.43
C ASP A 503 -22.66 -23.81 -14.85
N ASP A 504 -21.99 -24.08 -15.97
CA ASP A 504 -20.87 -23.29 -16.47
C ASP A 504 -21.27 -21.83 -16.74
N MET A 505 -20.74 -20.91 -15.93
CA MET A 505 -21.02 -19.48 -15.99
C MET A 505 -20.59 -18.87 -17.32
N ARG A 506 -21.54 -18.29 -18.07
CA ARG A 506 -21.25 -17.54 -19.30
C ARG A 506 -20.87 -16.10 -18.99
N ALA A 507 -19.94 -15.55 -19.76
CA ALA A 507 -19.54 -14.14 -19.66
C ALA A 507 -20.72 -13.16 -19.82
N GLU A 508 -21.76 -13.56 -20.57
CA GLU A 508 -22.99 -12.78 -20.75
C GLU A 508 -23.79 -12.61 -19.45
N ASP A 509 -23.81 -13.62 -18.57
CA ASP A 509 -24.58 -13.57 -17.33
C ASP A 509 -23.85 -12.77 -16.25
N ILE A 510 -22.51 -12.83 -16.25
CA ILE A 510 -21.67 -11.96 -15.42
C ILE A 510 -21.83 -10.49 -15.82
N ALA A 511 -21.85 -10.22 -17.14
CA ALA A 511 -22.03 -8.87 -17.67
C ALA A 511 -23.38 -8.24 -17.24
N LYS A 512 -24.47 -9.01 -17.25
CA LYS A 512 -25.80 -8.55 -16.78
C LYS A 512 -25.81 -8.17 -15.30
N ASN A 513 -25.05 -8.88 -14.46
CA ASN A 513 -24.99 -8.60 -13.03
C ASN A 513 -24.01 -7.47 -12.65
N CYS A 514 -23.06 -7.13 -13.54
CA CYS A 514 -22.01 -6.15 -13.26
C CYS A 514 -22.18 -4.80 -13.97
N ASP A 515 -23.22 -4.61 -14.78
CA ASP A 515 -23.42 -3.43 -15.64
C ASP A 515 -22.20 -3.13 -16.53
N LEU A 516 -21.52 -4.18 -17.03
CA LEU A 516 -20.34 -4.10 -17.88
C LEU A 516 -20.59 -4.72 -19.25
N SER A 517 -19.85 -4.30 -20.28
CA SER A 517 -19.94 -4.93 -21.60
C SER A 517 -19.34 -6.34 -21.57
N VAL A 518 -19.91 -7.27 -22.36
CA VAL A 518 -19.41 -8.66 -22.45
C VAL A 518 -17.94 -8.70 -22.90
N GLY A 519 -17.56 -7.79 -23.80
CA GLY A 519 -16.18 -7.65 -24.27
C GLY A 519 -15.23 -7.21 -23.16
N ASP A 520 -15.65 -6.29 -22.29
CA ASP A 520 -14.81 -5.81 -21.19
C ASP A 520 -14.72 -6.84 -20.07
N VAL A 521 -15.79 -7.59 -19.77
CA VAL A 521 -15.72 -8.73 -18.83
C VAL A 521 -14.73 -9.77 -19.33
N ALA A 522 -14.73 -10.11 -20.63
CA ALA A 522 -13.75 -11.06 -21.19
C ALA A 522 -12.30 -10.55 -21.07
N LYS A 523 -12.06 -9.26 -21.34
CA LYS A 523 -10.74 -8.64 -21.14
C LYS A 523 -10.32 -8.67 -19.66
N LEU A 524 -11.23 -8.30 -18.76
CA LEU A 524 -10.95 -8.27 -17.31
C LEU A 524 -10.66 -9.68 -16.76
N MET A 525 -11.37 -10.70 -17.23
CA MET A 525 -11.10 -12.10 -16.86
C MET A 525 -9.71 -12.56 -17.33
N ASN A 526 -9.27 -12.13 -18.52
CA ASN A 526 -7.91 -12.43 -18.99
C ASN A 526 -6.86 -11.73 -18.12
N VAL A 527 -7.06 -10.43 -17.81
CA VAL A 527 -6.14 -9.63 -17.00
C VAL A 527 -6.12 -10.06 -15.52
N ALA A 528 -7.19 -10.69 -15.02
CA ALA A 528 -7.29 -11.09 -13.62
C ALA A 528 -6.27 -12.16 -13.19
N HIS A 529 -5.68 -12.90 -14.14
CA HIS A 529 -4.68 -13.94 -13.86
C HIS A 529 -3.38 -13.31 -13.33
N ASP A 530 -2.92 -13.79 -12.17
CA ASP A 530 -1.63 -13.39 -11.61
C ASP A 530 -0.46 -14.10 -12.27
N ALA A 531 0.71 -13.45 -12.25
CA ALA A 531 1.95 -14.04 -12.73
C ALA A 531 2.32 -15.26 -11.85
N VAL A 532 2.61 -16.39 -12.49
CA VAL A 532 3.01 -17.61 -11.82
C VAL A 532 4.54 -17.69 -11.74
N SER A 533 5.06 -18.28 -10.66
CA SER A 533 6.49 -18.52 -10.53
C SER A 533 6.94 -19.55 -11.56
N TRP A 534 8.05 -19.24 -12.25
CA TRP A 534 8.65 -20.12 -13.25
C TRP A 534 9.05 -21.49 -12.68
N ASP A 535 9.61 -21.50 -11.46
CA ASP A 535 10.12 -22.73 -10.84
C ASP A 535 9.02 -23.76 -10.52
N GLN A 536 7.78 -23.29 -10.35
CA GLN A 536 6.65 -24.14 -9.91
C GLN A 536 6.01 -24.93 -11.06
N GLN A 537 6.30 -24.60 -12.33
CA GLN A 537 5.66 -25.21 -13.48
C GLN A 537 6.68 -25.57 -14.57
N HIS A 538 7.44 -26.64 -14.36
CA HIS A 538 8.32 -27.23 -15.39
C HIS A 538 7.57 -27.54 -16.70
N GLU A 539 6.29 -27.90 -16.64
CA GLU A 539 5.46 -28.18 -17.83
C GLU A 539 5.13 -26.91 -18.65
N ILE A 540 5.02 -25.75 -18.01
CA ILE A 540 4.83 -24.47 -18.71
C ILE A 540 6.18 -23.94 -19.23
N ALA A 541 7.28 -24.25 -18.53
CA ALA A 541 8.61 -23.94 -19.03
C ALA A 541 8.86 -24.55 -20.41
N ASP A 542 8.49 -25.82 -20.61
CA ASP A 542 8.58 -26.48 -21.92
C ASP A 542 7.66 -25.84 -22.97
N LEU A 543 6.46 -25.39 -22.59
CA LEU A 543 5.53 -24.73 -23.51
C LEU A 543 6.01 -23.34 -23.93
N VAL A 544 6.63 -22.58 -23.01
CA VAL A 544 7.18 -21.25 -23.28
C VAL A 544 8.52 -21.34 -24.01
N LEU A 545 9.38 -22.30 -23.69
CA LEU A 545 10.56 -22.63 -24.49
C LEU A 545 10.20 -23.14 -25.91
N ALA A 546 8.99 -23.67 -26.08
CA ALA A 546 8.41 -24.01 -27.38
C ALA A 546 7.70 -22.83 -28.06
N THR A 547 7.54 -21.67 -27.40
CA THR A 547 7.10 -20.48 -28.12
C THR A 547 8.25 -20.00 -28.99
N PRO A 548 8.02 -19.74 -30.28
CA PRO A 548 9.09 -19.33 -31.18
C PRO A 548 9.66 -18.01 -30.65
N ASP A 549 10.95 -18.04 -30.36
CA ASP A 549 11.74 -16.85 -30.13
C ASP A 549 11.38 -15.78 -31.17
N THR A 550 11.26 -14.52 -30.75
CA THR A 550 11.09 -13.38 -31.67
C THR A 550 12.31 -13.16 -32.57
N PHE A 551 13.35 -13.97 -32.42
CA PHE A 551 14.48 -14.04 -33.31
C PHE A 551 14.06 -14.67 -34.65
N GLN A 552 14.31 -13.94 -35.73
CA GLN A 552 14.13 -14.46 -37.08
C GLN A 552 14.91 -15.75 -37.24
N SER A 553 14.25 -16.80 -37.73
CA SER A 553 14.92 -18.06 -37.99
C SER A 553 16.05 -17.88 -39.01
N PRO A 554 17.13 -18.69 -38.98
CA PRO A 554 18.17 -18.62 -40.00
C PRO A 554 17.62 -18.73 -41.42
N GLU A 555 16.54 -19.51 -41.61
CA GLU A 555 15.80 -19.61 -42.86
C GLU A 555 15.19 -18.26 -43.27
N GLU A 556 14.44 -17.60 -42.38
CA GLU A 556 13.88 -16.26 -42.63
C GLU A 556 14.95 -15.22 -42.97
N VAL A 557 16.08 -15.22 -42.24
CA VAL A 557 17.20 -14.31 -42.51
C VAL A 557 17.79 -14.58 -43.90
N THR A 558 17.98 -15.85 -44.26
CA THR A 558 18.45 -16.22 -45.60
C THR A 558 17.45 -15.85 -46.69
N ASP A 559 16.15 -15.99 -46.42
CA ASP A 559 15.08 -15.64 -47.34
C ASP A 559 15.07 -14.13 -47.62
N VAL A 560 15.16 -13.31 -46.56
CA VAL A 560 15.26 -11.86 -46.68
C VAL A 560 16.53 -11.47 -47.44
N TYR A 561 17.67 -12.12 -47.16
CA TYR A 561 18.92 -11.87 -47.86
C TYR A 561 18.87 -12.24 -49.35
N LEU A 562 18.34 -13.42 -49.69
CA LEU A 562 18.19 -13.90 -51.06
C LEU A 562 17.21 -13.01 -51.84
N ARG A 563 16.10 -12.58 -51.23
CA ARG A 563 15.17 -11.62 -51.84
C ARG A 563 15.84 -10.28 -52.10
N LYS A 564 16.61 -9.73 -51.15
CA LYS A 564 17.37 -8.49 -51.35
C LYS A 564 18.37 -8.63 -52.50
N ARG A 565 19.13 -9.73 -52.54
CA ARG A 565 20.08 -10.01 -53.63
C ARG A 565 19.38 -10.12 -54.99
N ALA A 566 18.27 -10.84 -55.07
CA ALA A 566 17.49 -10.96 -56.31
C ALA A 566 16.95 -9.61 -56.80
N ILE A 567 16.52 -8.74 -55.88
CA ILE A 567 16.10 -7.37 -56.19
C ILE A 567 17.28 -6.56 -56.72
N ASP A 568 18.46 -6.63 -56.08
CA ASP A 568 19.66 -5.91 -56.52
C ASP A 568 20.15 -6.37 -57.90
N GLU A 569 20.13 -7.67 -58.17
CA GLU A 569 20.45 -8.24 -59.48
C GLU A 569 19.46 -7.72 -60.55
N CYS A 570 18.16 -7.66 -60.24
CA CYS A 570 17.16 -7.08 -61.16
C CYS A 570 17.37 -5.58 -61.39
N LEU A 571 17.67 -4.82 -60.34
CA LEU A 571 17.93 -3.38 -60.42
C LEU A 571 19.20 -3.08 -61.23
N SER A 572 20.20 -3.97 -61.22
CA SER A 572 21.41 -3.82 -62.02
C SER A 572 21.17 -3.90 -63.54
N ALA A 573 20.09 -4.59 -63.97
CA ALA A 573 19.70 -4.72 -65.37
C ALA A 573 18.86 -3.53 -65.89
N LEU A 574 18.50 -2.59 -65.02
CA LEU A 574 17.82 -1.34 -65.38
C LEU A 574 18.84 -0.23 -65.66
N GLY A 575 18.40 0.83 -66.34
CA GLY A 575 19.24 2.03 -66.46
C GLY A 575 19.50 2.65 -65.08
N SER A 576 20.71 3.21 -64.87
CA SER A 576 21.11 3.78 -63.56
C SER A 576 20.08 4.76 -62.97
N LYS A 577 19.47 5.63 -63.80
CA LYS A 577 18.41 6.56 -63.36
C LYS A 577 17.09 5.88 -62.99
N GLU A 578 16.74 4.76 -63.63
CA GLU A 578 15.51 4.00 -63.33
C GLU A 578 15.68 3.21 -62.02
N ALA A 579 16.87 2.63 -61.81
CA ALA A 579 17.20 1.88 -60.60
C ALA A 579 17.26 2.76 -59.35
N GLU A 580 17.89 3.94 -59.42
CA GLU A 580 17.98 4.86 -58.28
C GLU A 580 16.61 5.43 -57.87
N VAL A 581 15.73 5.71 -58.84
CA VAL A 581 14.34 6.13 -58.55
C VAL A 581 13.58 5.05 -57.78
N ILE A 582 13.72 3.77 -58.16
CA ILE A 582 13.07 2.66 -57.44
C ILE A 582 13.69 2.47 -56.05
N ARG A 583 15.02 2.55 -55.92
CA ARG A 583 15.71 2.41 -54.62
C ARG A 583 15.27 3.46 -53.61
N HIS A 584 15.12 4.71 -54.03
CA HIS A 584 14.64 5.79 -53.15
C HIS A 584 13.13 5.71 -52.89
N ARG A 585 12.33 5.26 -53.87
CA ARG A 585 10.87 5.18 -53.73
C ARG A 585 10.43 4.13 -52.71
N PHE A 586 11.03 2.94 -52.76
CA PHE A 586 10.70 1.80 -51.88
C PHE A 586 11.68 1.62 -50.72
N GLY A 587 12.42 2.67 -50.35
CA GLY A 587 13.26 2.66 -49.16
C GLY A 587 14.35 1.58 -49.15
N LEU A 588 14.80 1.07 -50.30
CA LEU A 588 15.77 -0.04 -50.38
C LEU A 588 17.18 0.35 -49.88
N ILE A 589 17.45 1.64 -49.70
CA ILE A 589 18.71 2.18 -49.17
C ILE A 589 18.56 2.57 -47.70
N ASP A 590 17.55 3.39 -47.39
CA ASP A 590 17.43 4.07 -46.09
C ASP A 590 16.35 3.43 -45.18
N GLY A 591 15.65 2.39 -45.63
CA GLY A 591 14.52 1.75 -44.93
C GLY A 591 13.21 2.53 -44.97
N ASN A 592 13.22 3.77 -45.48
CA ASN A 592 12.05 4.66 -45.54
C ASN A 592 11.62 4.92 -46.99
N ASP A 593 10.34 4.68 -47.27
CA ASP A 593 9.72 4.97 -48.57
C ASP A 593 9.57 6.48 -48.76
N LYS A 594 10.11 7.03 -49.87
CA LYS A 594 10.03 8.47 -50.18
C LYS A 594 8.86 8.77 -51.09
N THR A 595 8.19 9.91 -50.89
CA THR A 595 7.08 10.32 -51.76
C THR A 595 7.56 10.65 -53.18
N LEU A 596 6.68 10.56 -54.21
CA LEU A 596 7.05 10.91 -55.60
C LEU A 596 7.57 12.35 -55.74
N GLU A 597 7.14 13.22 -54.84
CA GLU A 597 7.53 14.63 -54.79
C GLU A 597 8.92 14.81 -54.18
N GLU A 598 9.22 14.11 -53.08
CA GLU A 598 10.56 14.06 -52.48
C GLU A 598 11.60 13.47 -53.43
N VAL A 599 11.28 12.37 -54.10
CA VAL A 599 12.14 11.79 -55.14
C VAL A 599 12.30 12.82 -56.29
N GLY A 600 11.26 13.62 -56.59
CA GLY A 600 11.27 14.75 -57.52
C GLY A 600 12.36 15.77 -57.23
N GLN A 601 12.41 16.18 -55.97
CA GLN A 601 13.38 17.16 -55.50
C GLN A 601 14.81 16.61 -55.57
N ILE A 602 15.02 15.33 -55.24
CA ILE A 602 16.35 14.68 -55.30
C ILE A 602 16.92 14.65 -56.72
N PHE A 603 16.09 14.30 -57.71
CA PHE A 603 16.53 14.19 -59.11
C PHE A 603 16.39 15.50 -59.91
N GLY A 604 15.83 16.57 -59.32
CA GLY A 604 15.60 17.85 -60.00
C GLY A 604 14.54 17.77 -61.11
N VAL A 605 13.52 16.93 -60.93
CA VAL A 605 12.54 16.55 -61.96
C VAL A 605 11.12 16.64 -61.40
N THR A 606 10.13 16.89 -62.26
CA THR A 606 8.73 16.98 -61.83
C THR A 606 8.20 15.63 -61.32
N ARG A 607 7.27 15.68 -60.35
CA ARG A 607 6.57 14.51 -59.80
C ARG A 607 6.04 13.55 -60.87
N GLU A 608 5.37 14.10 -61.89
CA GLU A 608 4.78 13.30 -62.97
C GLU A 608 5.84 12.57 -63.80
N ARG A 609 7.01 13.17 -63.97
CA ARG A 609 8.10 12.54 -64.71
C ARG A 609 8.71 11.36 -63.94
N ILE A 610 8.76 11.41 -62.61
CA ILE A 610 9.18 10.27 -61.79
C ILE A 610 8.17 9.14 -61.83
N ARG A 611 6.87 9.45 -61.76
CA ARG A 611 5.80 8.47 -61.94
C ARG A 611 5.93 7.72 -63.27
N GLN A 612 6.28 8.42 -64.35
CA GLN A 612 6.55 7.80 -65.66
C GLN A 612 7.78 6.88 -65.64
N ILE A 613 8.87 7.31 -65.00
CA ILE A 613 10.11 6.53 -64.86
C ILE A 613 9.83 5.26 -64.04
N GLU A 614 9.13 5.38 -62.93
CA GLU A 614 8.69 4.26 -62.08
C GLU A 614 7.82 3.27 -62.87
N ALA A 615 6.76 3.74 -63.53
CA ALA A 615 5.87 2.87 -64.30
C ALA A 615 6.60 2.13 -65.43
N LYS A 616 7.55 2.81 -66.09
CA LYS A 616 8.40 2.21 -67.13
C LYS A 616 9.34 1.16 -66.55
N ALA A 617 9.99 1.46 -65.43
CA ALA A 617 10.91 0.58 -64.74
C ALA A 617 10.21 -0.68 -64.19
N LEU A 618 9.04 -0.53 -63.56
CA LEU A 618 8.18 -1.65 -63.13
C LEU A 618 7.73 -2.51 -64.32
N ARG A 619 7.39 -1.90 -65.46
CA ARG A 619 7.02 -2.63 -66.68
C ARG A 619 8.20 -3.43 -67.24
N LEU A 620 9.42 -2.88 -67.19
CA LEU A 620 10.64 -3.57 -67.59
C LEU A 620 10.97 -4.77 -66.67
N MET A 621 10.77 -4.63 -65.36
CA MET A 621 10.98 -5.72 -64.39
C MET A 621 9.92 -6.83 -64.49
N ARG A 622 8.71 -6.53 -64.98
CA ARG A 622 7.65 -7.52 -65.19
C ARG A 622 7.86 -8.42 -66.42
N HIS A 623 8.83 -8.14 -67.29
CA HIS A 623 9.06 -8.93 -68.49
C HIS A 623 9.58 -10.35 -68.13
N PRO A 624 9.06 -11.44 -68.74
CA PRO A 624 9.38 -12.82 -68.36
C PRO A 624 10.87 -13.17 -68.43
N ALA A 625 11.64 -12.52 -69.30
CA ALA A 625 13.09 -12.69 -69.42
C ALA A 625 13.93 -12.06 -68.27
N ARG A 626 13.31 -11.30 -67.35
CA ARG A 626 13.97 -10.62 -66.21
C ARG A 626 13.35 -11.03 -64.86
N ARG A 627 12.77 -12.25 -64.81
CA ARG A 627 11.84 -12.69 -63.77
C ARG A 627 12.48 -12.77 -62.38
N LEU A 628 12.02 -11.89 -61.49
CA LEU A 628 11.98 -12.10 -60.03
C LEU A 628 11.28 -13.41 -59.62
N ARG A 629 10.39 -13.93 -60.49
CA ARG A 629 9.53 -15.10 -60.18
C ARG A 629 10.30 -16.42 -60.07
N GLU A 630 11.43 -16.57 -60.75
CA GLU A 630 12.28 -17.78 -60.69
C GLU A 630 13.25 -17.75 -59.49
N LEU A 631 13.60 -16.56 -59.02
CA LEU A 631 14.48 -16.36 -57.86
C LEU A 631 13.72 -16.42 -56.52
N VAL A 632 12.42 -16.08 -56.51
CA VAL A 632 11.57 -16.07 -55.30
C VAL A 632 10.89 -17.41 -55.01
N ASN A 633 10.60 -18.24 -56.03
CA ASN A 633 9.85 -19.48 -55.83
C ASN A 633 10.72 -20.76 -55.80
N GLY A 634 12.04 -20.62 -55.86
CA GLY A 634 12.91 -21.73 -56.25
C GLY A 634 12.61 -22.16 -57.69
N LYS A 635 13.54 -22.87 -58.33
CA LYS A 635 13.25 -23.49 -59.63
C LYS A 635 12.01 -24.39 -59.47
N PRO A 636 10.95 -24.26 -60.28
CA PRO A 636 10.05 -25.40 -60.46
C PRO A 636 10.90 -26.52 -61.05
N GLU A 637 10.91 -27.69 -60.40
CA GLU A 637 11.56 -28.88 -60.92
C GLU A 637 11.07 -29.10 -62.36
N ALA A 638 12.03 -29.27 -63.27
CA ALA A 638 11.82 -29.26 -64.71
C ALA A 638 11.24 -30.59 -65.25
N ASP A 639 10.42 -31.30 -64.47
CA ASP A 639 9.96 -32.65 -64.82
C ASP A 639 8.51 -32.71 -65.34
N ASP A 640 7.70 -31.66 -65.19
CA ASP A 640 6.28 -31.71 -65.62
C ASP A 640 6.00 -31.16 -67.04
N ALA A 641 7.02 -30.83 -67.82
CA ALA A 641 6.85 -30.31 -69.19
C ALA A 641 6.95 -31.38 -70.30
N ALA A 642 6.92 -32.67 -69.94
CA ALA A 642 6.96 -33.79 -70.90
C ALA A 642 5.62 -34.52 -71.10
N GLU A 643 4.55 -34.17 -70.37
CA GLU A 643 3.22 -34.75 -70.58
C GLU A 643 2.14 -33.65 -70.65
N GLN A 644 2.00 -33.03 -71.83
CA GLN A 644 0.72 -32.53 -72.35
C GLN A 644 0.79 -32.22 -73.85
#